data_AF-A0A8H7TID6-F1
#
_entry.id   AF-A0A8H7TID6-F1
#
_cell.length_a   1.000
_cell.length_b   1.000
_cell.length_c   1.000
_cell.angle_alpha   90.00
_cell.angle_beta   90.00
_cell.angle_gamma   90.00
#
_symmetry.space_group_name_H-M   'P 1'
#
loop_
_entity.id
_entity.type
_entity.pdbx_description
1 polymer ?
#
loop_
_entity_poly.entity_id
_entity_poly.type
_entity_poly.pdbx_seq_one_letter_code
_entity_poly.pdbx_strand_id
1 'polypeptide(L)'
;MGLLSDVLFAPGVSVEQRQAATNRINSDPGVPNSTTATKPFWLEDASPISKIRSENLQEEVDIVIIGSGITAAAVARELLKDGQTTTPKIVVLDARDICSGATGRNGGHINEAGFDVYANLAEILGKDIAAKVTRFRLGHLPVLLDVAREERLAEETQIRTVESVFAFFDSSRFEEAKAALALFKADMPHESKEHRLYEAEAARKRFLLPDVCGAITYPAGAVWPYKFVANIFQRLLESQKANLWLESNTPVTAISAPDHNDSKFTVETPRGSIKATHVVHCTNAHAAHLIPGLRGHVVPLRGHMSAQAPGKSFPDQSHRSWSFIYTKGFDYLTQLLPSYSSSSPLCTGSELMMGGGFAQGSGGGLEDFGVATDSRPFDFHTKVHLTGILKAAFAEENWGEEDKKPIKSMWTGNMGFTYDSLPFVGKVPSSLTGRKVHPKSAGSEWIAAGFNGEGMVHAWRSGIAVAQMILEDSTTNSSRGWQEWLPDQLLITEERIQNSDLQSQERAAPNVAYGSKDMETSLSRRPGSSGSDNFIFPFDQQNTSIECETSAVSLRKTLRSPEMITFSLPNERIVLDFLLERIDNLTTPSYMGPKMSILYSALPIAVASPAMKNAMMACGFALLSQISWGDDSSMQARSYQGKALNGLAGSLLHGSEEENIL
;
A
#
# COMPACT_ATOMS: atom_id res chain seq x y z
N MET A 1 4.19 -0.02 -10.65
CA MET A 1 4.83 -0.46 -9.38
C MET A 1 3.71 -0.84 -8.41
N GLY A 2 4.03 -1.24 -7.17
CA GLY A 2 2.99 -1.44 -6.14
C GLY A 2 2.55 -0.11 -5.52
N LEU A 3 1.32 -0.07 -5.00
CA LEU A 3 0.68 1.10 -4.34
C LEU A 3 1.61 1.79 -3.32
N LEU A 4 2.44 1.03 -2.62
CA LEU A 4 3.37 1.56 -1.62
C LEU A 4 4.40 2.53 -2.23
N SER A 5 4.92 2.21 -3.42
CA SER A 5 5.85 3.07 -4.15
C SER A 5 5.12 4.28 -4.72
N ASP A 6 3.98 4.05 -5.37
CA ASP A 6 3.23 5.08 -6.08
C ASP A 6 2.74 6.21 -5.16
N VAL A 7 2.50 5.93 -3.87
CA VAL A 7 2.14 6.94 -2.85
C VAL A 7 3.38 7.64 -2.28
N LEU A 8 4.44 6.91 -1.91
CA LEU A 8 5.64 7.49 -1.28
C LEU A 8 6.47 8.36 -2.24
N PHE A 9 6.50 7.98 -3.51
CA PHE A 9 7.29 8.64 -4.56
C PHE A 9 6.42 9.50 -5.51
N ALA A 10 5.15 9.74 -5.16
CA ALA A 10 4.26 10.60 -5.92
C ALA A 10 4.85 12.02 -6.15
N PRO A 11 4.75 12.57 -7.38
CA PRO A 11 5.12 13.95 -7.65
C PRO A 11 4.36 14.93 -6.74
N GLY A 12 5.10 15.75 -5.99
CA GLY A 12 4.56 16.70 -5.01
C GLY A 12 4.71 16.29 -3.55
N VAL A 13 5.06 15.04 -3.25
CA VAL A 13 5.41 14.61 -1.87
C VAL A 13 6.78 15.18 -1.48
N SER A 14 6.83 15.95 -0.39
CA SER A 14 8.08 16.54 0.10
C SER A 14 8.99 15.50 0.77
N VAL A 15 10.27 15.85 0.95
CA VAL A 15 11.25 14.99 1.64
C VAL A 15 10.82 14.76 3.10
N GLU A 16 10.31 15.80 3.76
CA GLU A 16 9.81 15.77 5.13
C GLU A 16 8.57 14.88 5.24
N GLN A 17 7.64 14.97 4.28
CA GLN A 17 6.45 14.11 4.24
C GLN A 17 6.81 12.64 4.00
N ARG A 18 7.72 12.36 3.06
CA ARG A 18 8.22 10.99 2.81
C ARG A 18 8.94 10.45 4.03
N GLN A 19 9.77 11.25 4.71
CA GLN A 19 10.45 10.84 5.93
C GLN A 19 9.45 10.59 7.07
N ALA A 20 8.41 11.42 7.21
CA ALA A 20 7.35 11.19 8.21
C ALA A 20 6.62 9.87 7.96
N ALA A 21 6.22 9.58 6.71
CA ALA A 21 5.63 8.29 6.35
C ALA A 21 6.61 7.12 6.57
N THR A 22 7.89 7.28 6.21
CA THR A 22 8.94 6.27 6.44
C THR A 22 9.17 5.99 7.93
N ASN A 23 9.08 7.00 8.78
CA ASN A 23 9.14 6.84 10.23
C ASN A 23 7.92 6.06 10.77
N ARG A 24 6.71 6.30 10.21
CA ARG A 24 5.51 5.51 10.54
C ARG A 24 5.64 4.05 10.11
N ILE A 25 6.08 3.80 8.87
CA ILE A 25 6.30 2.47 8.26
C ILE A 25 7.23 1.57 9.09
N ASN A 26 8.30 2.14 9.64
CA ASN A 26 9.31 1.42 10.42
C ASN A 26 9.03 1.42 11.94
N SER A 27 7.96 2.08 12.39
CA SER A 27 7.55 2.08 13.80
C SER A 27 6.94 0.74 14.20
N ASP A 28 6.82 0.51 15.51
CA ASP A 28 6.06 -0.62 16.04
C ASP A 28 4.55 -0.33 15.90
N PRO A 29 3.77 -1.14 15.15
CA PRO A 29 2.33 -0.94 15.01
C PRO A 29 1.54 -1.20 16.30
N GLY A 30 2.18 -1.82 17.31
CA GLY A 30 1.63 -2.02 18.65
C GLY A 30 0.39 -2.92 18.71
N VAL A 31 -0.20 -2.97 19.90
CA VAL A 31 -1.50 -3.61 20.16
C VAL A 31 -2.63 -2.66 19.74
N PRO A 32 -3.65 -3.11 18.97
CA PRO A 32 -4.76 -2.24 18.56
C PRO A 32 -5.60 -1.79 19.77
N ASN A 33 -5.78 -0.47 19.90
CA ASN A 33 -6.54 0.17 20.99
C ASN A 33 -8.05 -0.15 20.88
N SER A 34 -8.70 -0.45 22.01
CA SER A 34 -10.15 -0.71 22.09
C SER A 34 -10.98 0.52 22.49
N THR A 35 -10.40 1.47 23.23
CA THR A 35 -11.10 2.63 23.82
C THR A 35 -11.36 3.76 22.82
N THR A 36 -10.43 4.01 21.89
CA THR A 36 -10.50 5.14 20.94
C THR A 36 -10.91 4.77 19.52
N ALA A 37 -11.08 3.46 19.24
CA ALA A 37 -11.42 2.92 17.94
C ALA A 37 -12.78 3.44 17.42
N THR A 38 -12.88 3.64 16.10
CA THR A 38 -14.17 3.88 15.44
C THR A 38 -15.07 2.64 15.52
N LYS A 39 -16.39 2.82 15.69
CA LYS A 39 -17.37 1.71 15.71
C LYS A 39 -17.88 1.41 14.29
N PRO A 40 -17.63 0.22 13.72
CA PRO A 40 -18.13 -0.16 12.40
C PRO A 40 -19.61 -0.53 12.42
N PHE A 41 -20.30 -0.28 11.31
CA PHE A 41 -21.70 -0.73 11.11
C PHE A 41 -21.85 -2.24 11.33
N TRP A 42 -20.88 -3.03 10.87
CA TRP A 42 -20.87 -4.49 10.99
C TRP A 42 -20.95 -5.03 12.42
N LEU A 43 -20.61 -4.19 13.43
CA LEU A 43 -20.63 -4.53 14.85
C LEU A 43 -21.84 -3.94 15.60
N GLU A 44 -22.84 -3.39 14.89
CA GLU A 44 -24.08 -2.88 15.50
C GLU A 44 -24.99 -4.00 16.01
N ASP A 45 -24.93 -5.18 15.39
CA ASP A 45 -25.70 -6.39 15.73
C ASP A 45 -24.70 -7.48 16.17
N ALA A 46 -24.09 -7.26 17.34
CA ALA A 46 -22.96 -8.02 17.86
C ALA A 46 -23.35 -9.46 18.24
N SER A 47 -22.53 -10.44 17.87
CA SER A 47 -22.71 -11.84 18.23
C SER A 47 -22.60 -12.05 19.75
N PRO A 48 -23.33 -13.02 20.35
CA PRO A 48 -23.16 -13.38 21.76
C PRO A 48 -21.72 -13.71 22.16
N ILE A 49 -20.90 -14.22 21.24
CA ILE A 49 -19.48 -14.52 21.51
C ILE A 49 -18.54 -13.30 21.36
N SER A 50 -19.04 -12.11 21.02
CA SER A 50 -18.21 -10.92 20.78
C SER A 50 -17.29 -10.58 21.97
N LYS A 51 -17.77 -10.85 23.19
CA LYS A 51 -17.07 -10.61 24.46
C LYS A 51 -16.82 -11.91 25.24
N ILE A 52 -16.75 -13.06 24.54
CA ILE A 52 -16.43 -14.33 25.18
C ILE A 52 -15.02 -14.26 25.77
N ARG A 53 -14.90 -14.78 26.99
CA ARG A 53 -13.69 -14.78 27.80
C ARG A 53 -13.87 -15.77 28.94
N SER A 54 -12.83 -16.53 29.27
CA SER A 54 -12.77 -17.33 30.49
C SER A 54 -12.62 -16.45 31.74
N GLU A 55 -12.81 -17.04 32.92
CA GLU A 55 -12.27 -16.48 34.16
C GLU A 55 -10.74 -16.61 34.13
N ASN A 56 -10.25 -17.85 34.19
CA ASN A 56 -8.83 -18.20 34.16
C ASN A 56 -8.43 -18.75 32.77
N LEU A 57 -7.27 -18.32 32.27
CA LEU A 57 -6.68 -18.84 31.03
C LEU A 57 -6.28 -20.31 31.16
N GLN A 58 -6.19 -21.02 30.03
CA GLN A 58 -5.52 -22.33 29.99
C GLN A 58 -4.01 -22.13 30.21
N GLU A 59 -3.41 -22.85 31.14
CA GLU A 59 -1.97 -22.77 31.43
C GLU A 59 -1.12 -23.31 30.27
N GLU A 60 -1.59 -24.38 29.61
CA GLU A 60 -0.89 -25.04 28.52
C GLU A 60 -1.86 -25.61 27.47
N VAL A 61 -1.54 -25.37 26.19
CA VAL A 61 -2.22 -25.89 25.01
C VAL A 61 -1.22 -26.36 23.95
N ASP A 62 -1.73 -26.79 22.79
CA ASP A 62 -0.89 -27.16 21.65
C ASP A 62 -0.68 -25.95 20.72
N ILE A 63 -1.72 -25.15 20.49
CA ILE A 63 -1.69 -24.03 19.54
C ILE A 63 -2.31 -22.77 20.15
N VAL A 64 -1.60 -21.65 20.08
CA VAL A 64 -2.17 -20.31 20.32
C VAL A 64 -2.31 -19.58 18.99
N ILE A 65 -3.49 -19.03 18.73
CA ILE A 65 -3.78 -18.19 17.55
C ILE A 65 -4.00 -16.76 18.02
N ILE A 66 -3.28 -15.80 17.43
CA ILE A 66 -3.27 -14.40 17.85
C ILE A 66 -4.05 -13.55 16.82
N GLY A 67 -5.13 -12.92 17.28
CA GLY A 67 -6.12 -12.21 16.48
C GLY A 67 -7.25 -13.15 16.03
N SER A 68 -8.50 -12.69 16.15
CA SER A 68 -9.73 -13.46 15.87
C SER A 68 -10.40 -13.07 14.53
N GLY A 69 -9.60 -12.70 13.53
CA GLY A 69 -10.07 -12.38 12.18
C GLY A 69 -10.35 -13.61 11.32
N ILE A 70 -10.74 -13.36 10.06
CA ILE A 70 -11.06 -14.42 9.07
C ILE A 70 -9.95 -15.47 8.90
N THR A 71 -8.68 -15.08 8.99
CA THR A 71 -7.53 -16.00 8.96
C THR A 71 -7.59 -17.02 10.09
N ALA A 72 -7.87 -16.57 11.32
CA ALA A 72 -7.89 -17.40 12.51
C ALA A 72 -9.09 -18.37 12.51
N ALA A 73 -10.23 -17.93 11.98
CA ALA A 73 -11.39 -18.81 11.79
C ALA A 73 -11.08 -19.95 10.80
N ALA A 74 -10.37 -19.65 9.69
CA ALA A 74 -9.93 -20.66 8.75
C ALA A 74 -8.92 -21.64 9.36
N VAL A 75 -7.92 -21.13 10.09
CA VAL A 75 -6.91 -21.95 10.79
C VAL A 75 -7.58 -22.87 11.81
N ALA A 76 -8.40 -22.32 12.71
CA ALA A 76 -9.09 -23.09 13.76
C ALA A 76 -10.05 -24.13 13.16
N ARG A 77 -10.79 -23.80 12.10
CA ARG A 77 -11.73 -24.73 11.45
C ARG A 77 -11.01 -25.93 10.81
N GLU A 78 -9.91 -25.71 10.09
CA GLU A 78 -9.20 -26.80 9.41
C GLU A 78 -8.43 -27.69 10.40
N LEU A 79 -7.91 -27.12 11.49
CA LEU A 79 -7.28 -27.86 12.60
C LEU A 79 -8.28 -28.71 13.41
N LEU A 80 -9.51 -28.24 13.58
CA LEU A 80 -10.57 -28.90 14.37
C LEU A 80 -11.59 -29.68 13.52
N LYS A 81 -11.28 -29.88 12.24
CA LYS A 81 -12.14 -30.58 11.27
C LYS A 81 -12.30 -32.06 11.62
N ASP A 82 -13.48 -32.61 11.35
CA ASP A 82 -13.71 -34.05 11.52
C ASP A 82 -12.75 -34.88 10.65
N GLY A 83 -12.26 -36.00 11.20
CA GLY A 83 -11.34 -36.92 10.51
C GLY A 83 -9.85 -36.64 10.71
N GLN A 84 -9.45 -35.62 11.48
CA GLN A 84 -8.06 -35.50 11.95
C GLN A 84 -7.71 -36.67 12.89
N THR A 85 -6.46 -37.13 12.85
CA THR A 85 -5.94 -38.22 13.71
C THR A 85 -5.89 -37.85 15.19
N THR A 86 -5.79 -36.56 15.48
CA THR A 86 -5.64 -35.97 16.82
C THR A 86 -6.24 -34.57 16.80
N THR A 87 -7.19 -34.27 17.69
CA THR A 87 -7.76 -32.93 17.83
C THR A 87 -6.88 -32.10 18.77
N PRO A 88 -6.20 -31.02 18.31
CA PRO A 88 -5.35 -30.20 19.17
C PRO A 88 -6.17 -29.36 20.16
N LYS A 89 -5.51 -28.86 21.22
CA LYS A 89 -6.02 -27.77 22.06
C LYS A 89 -5.60 -26.43 21.47
N ILE A 90 -6.58 -25.56 21.24
CA ILE A 90 -6.42 -24.25 20.60
C ILE A 90 -6.98 -23.15 21.51
N VAL A 91 -6.18 -22.11 21.76
CA VAL A 91 -6.66 -20.85 22.35
C VAL A 91 -6.53 -19.73 21.31
N VAL A 92 -7.63 -19.03 21.03
CA VAL A 92 -7.66 -17.84 20.18
C VAL A 92 -7.68 -16.59 21.07
N LEU A 93 -6.62 -15.80 21.04
CA LEU A 93 -6.45 -14.56 21.81
C LEU A 93 -6.75 -13.34 20.93
N ASP A 94 -7.60 -12.42 21.37
CA ASP A 94 -7.78 -11.12 20.71
C ASP A 94 -7.57 -9.96 21.69
N ALA A 95 -6.90 -8.91 21.22
CA ALA A 95 -6.69 -7.68 21.99
C ALA A 95 -8.00 -6.92 22.29
N ARG A 96 -9.05 -7.16 21.50
CA ARG A 96 -10.34 -6.46 21.56
C ARG A 96 -11.50 -7.46 21.57
N ASP A 97 -12.72 -7.00 21.26
CA ASP A 97 -13.88 -7.87 21.02
C ASP A 97 -13.63 -8.75 19.79
N ILE A 98 -14.15 -9.99 19.80
CA ILE A 98 -13.93 -10.99 18.74
C ILE A 98 -14.33 -10.45 17.37
N CYS A 99 -13.47 -10.65 16.36
CA CYS A 99 -13.62 -10.21 14.97
C CYS A 99 -13.76 -8.66 14.77
N SER A 100 -13.51 -7.83 15.80
CA SER A 100 -13.61 -6.36 15.72
C SER A 100 -12.47 -5.66 14.93
N GLY A 101 -11.51 -6.43 14.42
CA GLY A 101 -10.41 -5.97 13.56
C GLY A 101 -10.80 -5.79 12.09
N ALA A 102 -9.83 -5.97 11.18
CA ALA A 102 -9.99 -5.72 9.74
C ALA A 102 -11.19 -6.45 9.09
N THR A 103 -11.51 -7.67 9.52
CA THR A 103 -12.68 -8.43 9.04
C THR A 103 -13.99 -7.72 9.38
N GLY A 104 -14.18 -7.27 10.62
CA GLY A 104 -15.34 -6.47 11.03
C GLY A 104 -15.34 -5.02 10.51
N ARG A 105 -14.46 -4.67 9.58
CA ARG A 105 -14.21 -3.28 9.11
C ARG A 105 -14.15 -3.11 7.59
N ASN A 106 -14.15 -4.17 6.78
CA ASN A 106 -14.04 -4.08 5.32
C ASN A 106 -15.39 -3.78 4.62
N GLY A 107 -15.44 -3.82 3.28
CA GLY A 107 -16.64 -3.53 2.48
C GLY A 107 -17.59 -4.70 2.19
N GLY A 108 -17.41 -5.86 2.81
CA GLY A 108 -18.24 -7.05 2.56
C GLY A 108 -18.06 -7.73 1.19
N HIS A 109 -17.04 -7.33 0.41
CA HIS A 109 -16.74 -7.93 -0.89
C HIS A 109 -16.12 -9.32 -0.79
N ILE A 110 -16.52 -10.22 -1.70
CA ILE A 110 -15.79 -11.43 -2.07
C ILE A 110 -15.45 -11.25 -3.57
N ASN A 111 -14.48 -10.39 -3.86
CA ASN A 111 -14.23 -9.84 -5.19
C ASN A 111 -12.76 -10.03 -5.60
N GLU A 112 -12.54 -10.53 -6.81
CA GLU A 112 -11.22 -10.70 -7.44
C GLU A 112 -11.30 -10.17 -8.87
N ALA A 113 -10.64 -9.04 -9.16
CA ALA A 113 -10.59 -8.44 -10.49
C ALA A 113 -9.57 -9.17 -11.38
N GLY A 114 -9.83 -10.45 -11.66
CA GLY A 114 -8.85 -11.39 -12.21
C GLY A 114 -8.17 -10.93 -13.51
N PHE A 115 -8.83 -10.12 -14.34
CA PHE A 115 -8.25 -9.55 -15.55
C PHE A 115 -7.15 -8.50 -15.29
N ASP A 116 -7.40 -7.58 -14.36
CA ASP A 116 -6.48 -6.49 -13.98
C ASP A 116 -5.29 -7.07 -13.21
N VAL A 117 -5.59 -7.93 -12.22
CA VAL A 117 -4.58 -8.62 -11.42
C VAL A 117 -3.70 -9.53 -12.28
N TYR A 118 -4.28 -10.33 -13.19
CA TYR A 118 -3.47 -11.22 -14.04
C TYR A 118 -2.50 -10.44 -14.92
N ALA A 119 -2.93 -9.33 -15.53
CA ALA A 119 -2.05 -8.53 -16.38
C ALA A 119 -0.84 -7.99 -15.61
N ASN A 120 -1.06 -7.39 -14.44
CA ASN A 120 0.01 -6.89 -13.56
C ASN A 120 0.95 -8.03 -13.10
N LEU A 121 0.41 -9.18 -12.70
CA LEU A 121 1.22 -10.33 -12.28
C LEU A 121 1.99 -10.97 -13.43
N ALA A 122 1.44 -11.00 -14.65
CA ALA A 122 2.08 -11.59 -15.82
C ALA A 122 3.27 -10.74 -16.32
N GLU A 123 3.22 -9.42 -16.12
CA GLU A 123 4.35 -8.52 -16.36
C GLU A 123 5.48 -8.73 -15.32
N ILE A 124 5.13 -8.83 -14.03
CA ILE A 124 6.11 -8.85 -12.93
C ILE A 124 6.71 -10.25 -12.68
N LEU A 125 5.90 -11.31 -12.80
CA LEU A 125 6.27 -12.69 -12.42
C LEU A 125 6.28 -13.68 -13.60
N GLY A 126 5.88 -13.25 -14.79
CA GLY A 126 5.67 -14.13 -15.95
C GLY A 126 4.37 -14.93 -15.88
N LYS A 127 3.89 -15.36 -17.06
CA LYS A 127 2.54 -15.89 -17.27
C LYS A 127 2.16 -17.11 -16.42
N ASP A 128 3.08 -18.05 -16.22
CA ASP A 128 2.80 -19.30 -15.51
C ASP A 128 2.62 -19.09 -14.00
N ILE A 129 3.49 -18.27 -13.39
CA ILE A 129 3.40 -17.89 -11.98
C ILE A 129 2.15 -17.02 -11.76
N ALA A 130 1.92 -16.04 -12.64
CA ALA A 130 0.70 -15.24 -12.63
C ALA A 130 -0.55 -16.12 -12.68
N ALA A 131 -0.59 -17.16 -13.52
CA ALA A 131 -1.72 -18.08 -13.62
C ALA A 131 -1.88 -18.94 -12.34
N LYS A 132 -0.79 -19.37 -11.68
CA LYS A 132 -0.86 -20.05 -10.36
C LYS A 132 -1.45 -19.13 -9.30
N VAL A 133 -0.99 -17.87 -9.23
CA VAL A 133 -1.47 -16.87 -8.26
C VAL A 133 -2.92 -16.45 -8.54
N THR A 134 -3.29 -16.14 -9.78
CA THR A 134 -4.68 -15.78 -10.13
C THR A 134 -5.65 -16.94 -9.90
N ARG A 135 -5.26 -18.21 -10.09
CA ARG A 135 -6.07 -19.37 -9.70
C ARG A 135 -6.20 -19.53 -8.18
N PHE A 136 -5.14 -19.24 -7.42
CA PHE A 136 -5.23 -19.21 -5.96
C PHE A 136 -6.25 -18.16 -5.50
N ARG A 137 -6.17 -16.94 -6.05
CA ARG A 137 -7.02 -15.81 -5.74
C ARG A 137 -8.48 -16.05 -6.14
N LEU A 138 -8.77 -16.38 -7.40
CA LEU A 138 -10.13 -16.66 -7.88
C LEU A 138 -10.85 -17.77 -7.10
N GLY A 139 -10.10 -18.75 -6.56
CA GLY A 139 -10.66 -19.82 -5.73
C GLY A 139 -11.25 -19.38 -4.38
N HIS A 140 -11.10 -18.12 -3.96
CA HIS A 140 -11.71 -17.60 -2.74
C HIS A 140 -13.24 -17.66 -2.74
N LEU A 141 -13.87 -17.31 -3.88
CA LEU A 141 -15.33 -17.21 -4.03
C LEU A 141 -16.04 -18.56 -3.82
N PRO A 142 -15.71 -19.65 -4.54
CA PRO A 142 -16.36 -20.94 -4.30
C PRO A 142 -16.07 -21.46 -2.89
N VAL A 143 -14.83 -21.34 -2.38
CA VAL A 143 -14.47 -21.82 -1.04
C VAL A 143 -15.29 -21.13 0.07
N LEU A 144 -15.50 -19.81 0.00
CA LEU A 144 -16.30 -19.10 1.00
C LEU A 144 -17.80 -19.42 0.87
N LEU A 145 -18.31 -19.62 -0.34
CA LEU A 145 -19.70 -20.07 -0.59
C LEU A 145 -19.93 -21.51 -0.12
N ASP A 146 -18.94 -22.40 -0.29
CA ASP A 146 -19.01 -23.79 0.15
C ASP A 146 -18.93 -23.88 1.68
N VAL A 147 -18.02 -23.15 2.33
CA VAL A 147 -17.97 -23.01 3.80
C VAL A 147 -19.29 -22.49 4.35
N ALA A 148 -19.89 -21.48 3.73
CA ALA A 148 -21.20 -20.98 4.14
C ALA A 148 -22.35 -21.99 3.96
N ARG A 149 -22.22 -22.96 3.04
CA ARG A 149 -23.19 -24.04 2.83
C ARG A 149 -23.00 -25.16 3.85
N GLU A 150 -21.76 -25.59 4.07
CA GLU A 150 -21.37 -26.55 5.10
C GLU A 150 -21.83 -26.07 6.49
N GLU A 151 -21.47 -24.83 6.83
CA GLU A 151 -21.84 -24.16 8.08
C GLU A 151 -23.27 -23.59 8.07
N ARG A 152 -24.05 -23.75 6.98
CA ARG A 152 -25.46 -23.27 6.88
C ARG A 152 -25.67 -21.79 7.23
N LEU A 153 -24.70 -20.92 6.93
CA LEU A 153 -24.65 -19.50 7.31
C LEU A 153 -25.32 -18.55 6.29
N ALA A 154 -25.89 -19.08 5.21
CA ALA A 154 -26.27 -18.31 4.02
C ALA A 154 -27.17 -17.10 4.32
N GLU A 155 -28.22 -17.31 5.12
CA GLU A 155 -29.19 -16.28 5.51
C GLU A 155 -28.61 -15.31 6.54
N GLU A 156 -28.03 -15.85 7.62
CA GLU A 156 -27.42 -15.14 8.77
C GLU A 156 -26.33 -14.13 8.34
N THR A 157 -25.65 -14.42 7.23
CA THR A 157 -24.51 -13.65 6.71
C THR A 157 -24.77 -12.97 5.37
N GLN A 158 -25.95 -13.22 4.76
CA GLN A 158 -26.32 -12.78 3.41
C GLN A 158 -25.33 -13.17 2.30
N ILE A 159 -24.49 -14.19 2.52
CA ILE A 159 -23.42 -14.56 1.58
C ILE A 159 -23.99 -15.14 0.30
N ARG A 160 -23.60 -14.54 -0.84
CA ARG A 160 -24.18 -14.82 -2.16
C ARG A 160 -23.24 -14.44 -3.28
N THR A 161 -23.42 -15.06 -4.44
CA THR A 161 -22.83 -14.61 -5.71
C THR A 161 -23.49 -13.31 -6.18
N VAL A 162 -22.72 -12.42 -6.81
CA VAL A 162 -23.17 -11.14 -7.40
C VAL A 162 -22.47 -10.88 -8.76
N GLU A 163 -23.07 -10.05 -9.61
CA GLU A 163 -22.33 -9.45 -10.74
C GLU A 163 -21.42 -8.34 -10.19
N SER A 164 -20.10 -8.48 -10.26
CA SER A 164 -19.22 -7.34 -9.98
C SER A 164 -19.20 -6.40 -11.17
N VAL A 165 -19.17 -5.09 -10.91
CA VAL A 165 -19.11 -4.03 -11.92
C VAL A 165 -17.89 -3.17 -11.66
N PHE A 166 -16.87 -3.35 -12.49
CA PHE A 166 -15.67 -2.54 -12.52
C PHE A 166 -15.93 -1.38 -13.51
N ALA A 167 -16.32 -0.22 -12.98
CA ALA A 167 -16.86 0.91 -13.73
C ALA A 167 -15.81 2.04 -13.85
N PHE A 168 -15.51 2.47 -15.07
CA PHE A 168 -14.42 3.40 -15.35
C PHE A 168 -14.95 4.81 -15.65
N PHE A 169 -14.51 5.81 -14.88
CA PHE A 169 -14.75 7.24 -15.13
C PHE A 169 -13.54 7.93 -15.79
N ASP A 170 -12.47 7.17 -16.02
CA ASP A 170 -11.29 7.58 -16.78
C ASP A 170 -11.16 6.72 -18.05
N SER A 171 -10.92 7.36 -19.20
CA SER A 171 -10.87 6.68 -20.49
C SER A 171 -9.54 5.95 -20.74
N SER A 172 -8.41 6.45 -20.23
CA SER A 172 -7.11 5.77 -20.34
C SER A 172 -7.16 4.45 -19.56
N ARG A 173 -7.61 4.52 -18.30
CA ARG A 173 -7.79 3.35 -17.43
C ARG A 173 -8.75 2.32 -18.02
N PHE A 174 -9.74 2.75 -18.81
CA PHE A 174 -10.64 1.84 -19.52
C PHE A 174 -10.00 1.16 -20.74
N GLU A 175 -9.20 1.86 -21.55
CA GLU A 175 -8.43 1.23 -22.64
C GLU A 175 -7.36 0.27 -22.11
N GLU A 176 -6.65 0.64 -21.05
CA GLU A 176 -5.72 -0.21 -20.31
C GLU A 176 -6.41 -1.49 -19.81
N ALA A 177 -7.60 -1.36 -19.21
CA ALA A 177 -8.41 -2.49 -18.75
C ALA A 177 -8.94 -3.37 -19.89
N LYS A 178 -9.24 -2.80 -21.07
CA LYS A 178 -9.59 -3.57 -22.27
C LYS A 178 -8.40 -4.40 -22.77
N ALA A 179 -7.18 -3.87 -22.72
CA ALA A 179 -5.96 -4.62 -23.02
C ALA A 179 -5.71 -5.74 -22.00
N ALA A 180 -5.82 -5.46 -20.70
CA ALA A 180 -5.71 -6.46 -19.63
C ALA A 180 -6.75 -7.59 -19.77
N LEU A 181 -8.00 -7.25 -20.10
CA LEU A 181 -9.07 -8.22 -20.36
C LEU A 181 -8.81 -9.06 -21.63
N ALA A 182 -8.20 -8.49 -22.67
CA ALA A 182 -7.82 -9.24 -23.86
C ALA A 182 -6.70 -10.25 -23.56
N LEU A 183 -5.68 -9.84 -22.79
CA LEU A 183 -4.58 -10.71 -22.34
C LEU A 183 -5.11 -11.87 -21.47
N PHE A 184 -5.91 -11.56 -20.44
CA PHE A 184 -6.51 -12.56 -19.56
C PHE A 184 -7.44 -13.53 -20.31
N LYS A 185 -8.12 -13.08 -21.37
CA LYS A 185 -8.92 -13.96 -22.26
C LYS A 185 -8.07 -14.87 -23.15
N ALA A 186 -6.88 -14.44 -23.55
CA ALA A 186 -5.96 -15.26 -24.34
C ALA A 186 -5.27 -16.34 -23.48
N ASP A 187 -4.77 -15.95 -22.30
CA ASP A 187 -3.95 -16.83 -21.46
C ASP A 187 -4.75 -17.67 -20.45
N MET A 188 -5.92 -17.17 -20.01
CA MET A 188 -6.79 -17.85 -19.03
C MET A 188 -8.26 -17.93 -19.52
N PRO A 189 -8.53 -18.62 -20.64
CA PRO A 189 -9.84 -18.63 -21.30
C PRO A 189 -10.95 -19.32 -20.48
N HIS A 190 -10.61 -20.21 -19.54
CA HIS A 190 -11.62 -20.85 -18.67
C HIS A 190 -12.04 -19.92 -17.53
N GLU A 191 -11.08 -19.23 -16.93
CA GLU A 191 -11.28 -18.31 -15.81
C GLU A 191 -11.95 -17.00 -16.26
N SER A 192 -11.61 -16.53 -17.46
CA SER A 192 -12.19 -15.33 -18.07
C SER A 192 -13.57 -15.55 -18.75
N LYS A 193 -14.08 -16.79 -18.81
CA LYS A 193 -15.28 -17.18 -19.60
C LYS A 193 -16.54 -16.35 -19.32
N GLU A 194 -16.70 -15.87 -18.09
CA GLU A 194 -17.85 -15.07 -17.63
C GLU A 194 -17.59 -13.55 -17.66
N HIS A 195 -16.39 -13.10 -18.01
CA HIS A 195 -16.08 -11.67 -18.09
C HIS A 195 -16.73 -11.01 -19.31
N ARG A 196 -17.45 -9.90 -19.10
CA ARG A 196 -18.17 -9.11 -20.10
C ARG A 196 -17.64 -7.69 -20.14
N LEU A 197 -17.63 -7.09 -21.33
CA LEU A 197 -17.20 -5.73 -21.59
C LEU A 197 -18.41 -4.91 -22.06
N TYR A 198 -18.57 -3.70 -21.54
CA TYR A 198 -19.61 -2.76 -21.92
C TYR A 198 -18.96 -1.40 -22.25
N GLU A 199 -18.99 -1.02 -23.52
CA GLU A 199 -18.60 0.33 -23.96
C GLU A 199 -19.61 1.39 -23.45
N ALA A 200 -19.16 2.65 -23.34
CA ALA A 200 -19.85 3.80 -22.73
C ALA A 200 -21.38 3.71 -22.68
N GLU A 201 -22.08 3.84 -23.82
CA GLU A 201 -23.55 3.93 -23.86
C GLU A 201 -24.26 2.67 -23.31
N ALA A 202 -23.70 1.49 -23.54
CA ALA A 202 -24.22 0.25 -22.99
C ALA A 202 -23.99 0.16 -21.47
N ALA A 203 -22.85 0.67 -20.99
CA ALA A 203 -22.55 0.74 -19.55
C ALA A 203 -23.47 1.75 -18.84
N ARG A 204 -23.52 2.99 -19.33
CA ARG A 204 -24.37 4.09 -18.80
C ARG A 204 -25.80 3.62 -18.56
N LYS A 205 -26.40 2.99 -19.57
CA LYS A 205 -27.78 2.50 -19.54
C LYS A 205 -27.98 1.24 -18.67
N ARG A 206 -27.00 0.33 -18.56
CA ARG A 206 -27.11 -0.90 -17.76
C ARG A 206 -26.85 -0.69 -16.26
N PHE A 207 -26.05 0.33 -15.94
CA PHE A 207 -25.52 0.55 -14.59
C PHE A 207 -26.01 1.85 -13.94
N LEU A 208 -26.73 2.71 -14.67
CA LEU A 208 -27.27 3.99 -14.19
C LEU A 208 -26.16 4.99 -13.77
N LEU A 209 -25.04 4.96 -14.48
CA LEU A 209 -23.86 5.81 -14.24
C LEU A 209 -23.66 6.73 -15.47
N PRO A 210 -24.18 7.96 -15.51
CA PRO A 210 -24.21 8.78 -16.73
C PRO A 210 -22.82 9.11 -17.31
N ASP A 211 -21.84 9.37 -16.45
CA ASP A 211 -20.49 9.81 -16.85
C ASP A 211 -19.53 8.65 -17.18
N VAL A 212 -19.93 7.40 -16.94
CA VAL A 212 -19.03 6.25 -17.10
C VAL A 212 -18.52 6.11 -18.55
N CYS A 213 -17.22 5.89 -18.73
CA CYS A 213 -16.56 5.64 -20.01
C CYS A 213 -16.81 4.19 -20.49
N GLY A 214 -17.00 3.27 -19.56
CA GLY A 214 -17.31 1.87 -19.82
C GLY A 214 -17.19 1.01 -18.56
N ALA A 215 -17.51 -0.27 -18.67
CA ALA A 215 -17.43 -1.19 -17.54
C ALA A 215 -17.04 -2.62 -17.96
N ILE A 216 -16.41 -3.34 -17.03
CA ILE A 216 -16.18 -4.78 -17.12
C ILE A 216 -16.98 -5.47 -16.00
N THR A 217 -17.70 -6.54 -16.32
CA THR A 217 -18.41 -7.35 -15.31
C THR A 217 -18.00 -8.81 -15.31
N TYR A 218 -18.05 -9.43 -14.14
CA TYR A 218 -17.62 -10.80 -13.88
C TYR A 218 -18.24 -11.33 -12.56
N PRO A 219 -18.19 -12.64 -12.27
CA PRO A 219 -18.74 -13.20 -11.04
C PRO A 219 -17.90 -12.82 -9.80
N ALA A 220 -18.57 -12.33 -8.77
CA ALA A 220 -18.01 -12.09 -7.44
C ALA A 220 -19.02 -12.55 -6.38
N GLY A 221 -18.80 -12.19 -5.11
CA GLY A 221 -19.77 -12.35 -4.03
C GLY A 221 -19.83 -11.15 -3.09
N ALA A 222 -20.82 -11.15 -2.22
CA ALA A 222 -20.98 -10.20 -1.11
C ALA A 222 -21.37 -10.95 0.17
N VAL A 223 -20.97 -10.46 1.34
CA VAL A 223 -21.18 -11.08 2.66
C VAL A 223 -21.17 -10.04 3.79
N TRP A 224 -21.84 -10.30 4.91
CA TRP A 224 -21.62 -9.62 6.19
C TRP A 224 -20.39 -10.27 6.89
N PRO A 225 -19.19 -9.66 6.80
CA PRO A 225 -17.93 -10.35 7.10
C PRO A 225 -17.79 -10.70 8.60
N TYR A 226 -18.29 -9.83 9.47
CA TYR A 226 -18.32 -10.05 10.92
C TYR A 226 -19.16 -11.27 11.30
N LYS A 227 -20.42 -11.36 10.82
CA LYS A 227 -21.33 -12.47 11.12
C LYS A 227 -20.84 -13.79 10.54
N PHE A 228 -20.17 -13.78 9.38
CA PHE A 228 -19.54 -14.99 8.84
C PHE A 228 -18.52 -15.58 9.82
N VAL A 229 -17.53 -14.78 10.23
CA VAL A 229 -16.50 -15.26 11.17
C VAL A 229 -17.04 -15.54 12.57
N ALA A 230 -17.93 -14.70 13.10
CA ALA A 230 -18.46 -14.88 14.45
C ALA A 230 -19.32 -16.16 14.58
N ASN A 231 -20.16 -16.48 13.58
CA ASN A 231 -20.95 -17.71 13.62
C ASN A 231 -20.10 -18.97 13.37
N ILE A 232 -19.01 -18.89 12.59
CA ILE A 232 -18.03 -19.99 12.48
C ILE A 232 -17.39 -20.28 13.83
N PHE A 233 -16.89 -19.25 14.52
CA PHE A 233 -16.32 -19.43 15.87
C PHE A 233 -17.36 -19.91 16.88
N GLN A 234 -18.62 -19.47 16.79
CA GLN A 234 -19.69 -19.98 17.65
C GLN A 234 -19.96 -21.49 17.41
N ARG A 235 -20.03 -21.94 16.15
CA ARG A 235 -20.24 -23.35 15.80
C ARG A 235 -19.06 -24.24 16.18
N LEU A 236 -17.83 -23.73 16.06
CA LEU A 236 -16.64 -24.38 16.59
C LEU A 236 -16.66 -24.46 18.12
N LEU A 237 -17.07 -23.40 18.84
CA LEU A 237 -17.26 -23.44 20.30
C LEU A 237 -18.37 -24.41 20.72
N GLU A 238 -19.45 -24.54 19.93
CA GLU A 238 -20.56 -25.45 20.25
C GLU A 238 -20.16 -26.93 20.09
N SER A 239 -19.29 -27.25 19.13
CA SER A 239 -18.81 -28.61 18.83
C SER A 239 -17.53 -29.01 19.57
N GLN A 240 -16.58 -28.09 19.77
CA GLN A 240 -15.21 -28.37 20.23
C GLN A 240 -14.93 -27.83 21.65
N LYS A 241 -15.92 -27.92 22.56
CA LYS A 241 -15.88 -27.34 23.93
C LYS A 241 -14.70 -27.75 24.82
N ALA A 242 -14.05 -28.88 24.52
CA ALA A 242 -12.88 -29.39 25.25
C ALA A 242 -11.53 -29.04 24.57
N ASN A 243 -11.58 -28.39 23.41
CA ASN A 243 -10.46 -28.22 22.49
C ASN A 243 -10.30 -26.77 21.97
N LEU A 244 -11.32 -25.93 22.05
CA LEU A 244 -11.27 -24.52 21.62
C LEU A 244 -11.70 -23.57 22.73
N TRP A 245 -10.85 -22.56 22.98
CA TRP A 245 -11.16 -21.40 23.80
C TRP A 245 -10.98 -20.11 22.98
N LEU A 246 -11.84 -19.12 23.24
CA LEU A 246 -11.77 -17.78 22.65
C LEU A 246 -11.71 -16.75 23.78
N GLU A 247 -10.74 -15.85 23.69
CA GLU A 247 -10.39 -14.91 24.76
C GLU A 247 -10.34 -13.49 24.18
N SER A 248 -11.50 -12.82 24.17
CA SER A 248 -11.57 -11.39 23.86
C SER A 248 -10.85 -10.55 24.92
N ASN A 249 -10.48 -9.33 24.56
CA ASN A 249 -9.89 -8.32 25.45
C ASN A 249 -8.71 -8.91 26.27
N THR A 250 -7.89 -9.72 25.60
CA THR A 250 -6.74 -10.46 26.11
C THR A 250 -5.57 -10.28 25.12
N PRO A 251 -4.94 -9.09 25.11
CA PRO A 251 -3.85 -8.81 24.18
C PRO A 251 -2.60 -9.63 24.53
N VAL A 252 -1.98 -10.22 23.51
CA VAL A 252 -0.60 -10.75 23.62
C VAL A 252 0.36 -9.57 23.61
N THR A 253 1.21 -9.48 24.64
CA THR A 253 2.19 -8.40 24.81
C THR A 253 3.63 -8.86 24.57
N ALA A 254 3.92 -10.15 24.72
CA ALA A 254 5.21 -10.74 24.38
C ALA A 254 5.07 -12.23 24.05
N ILE A 255 6.10 -12.77 23.40
CA ILE A 255 6.30 -14.20 23.17
C ILE A 255 7.74 -14.52 23.56
N SER A 256 7.92 -15.48 24.45
CA SER A 256 9.22 -16.02 24.85
C SER A 256 9.41 -17.42 24.24
N ALA A 257 10.60 -17.70 23.71
CA ALA A 257 10.88 -18.94 22.98
C ALA A 257 11.24 -20.13 23.89
N PRO A 258 11.07 -21.37 23.40
CA PRO A 258 11.59 -22.59 24.01
C PRO A 258 13.09 -22.50 24.35
N ASP A 259 13.47 -22.99 25.52
CA ASP A 259 14.86 -22.98 26.02
C ASP A 259 15.39 -24.41 26.25
N HIS A 260 16.27 -24.61 27.24
CA HIS A 260 16.76 -25.94 27.62
C HIS A 260 15.87 -26.65 28.67
N ASN A 261 14.95 -25.92 29.31
CA ASN A 261 14.07 -26.39 30.38
C ASN A 261 12.63 -26.61 29.88
N ASP A 262 12.19 -25.81 28.91
CA ASP A 262 10.87 -25.90 28.28
C ASP A 262 10.97 -26.02 26.75
N SER A 263 10.15 -26.91 26.18
CA SER A 263 10.06 -27.17 24.74
C SER A 263 9.01 -26.30 24.02
N LYS A 264 8.16 -25.61 24.78
CA LYS A 264 7.03 -24.79 24.33
C LYS A 264 7.33 -23.28 24.38
N PHE A 265 6.66 -22.54 23.51
CA PHE A 265 6.63 -21.07 23.57
C PHE A 265 5.79 -20.63 24.77
N THR A 266 6.21 -19.55 25.43
CA THR A 266 5.39 -18.88 26.45
C THR A 266 4.82 -17.60 25.85
N VAL A 267 3.50 -17.52 25.76
CA VAL A 267 2.76 -16.36 25.24
C VAL A 267 2.25 -15.54 26.43
N GLU A 268 2.65 -14.28 26.51
CA GLU A 268 2.42 -13.42 27.68
C GLU A 268 1.25 -12.46 27.44
N THR A 269 0.36 -12.33 28.43
CA THR A 269 -0.80 -11.42 28.39
C THR A 269 -0.99 -10.73 29.76
N PRO A 270 -1.72 -9.60 29.84
CA PRO A 270 -2.09 -8.98 31.12
C PRO A 270 -2.97 -9.83 32.06
N ARG A 271 -3.37 -11.05 31.64
CA ARG A 271 -4.14 -12.01 32.44
C ARG A 271 -3.31 -13.19 32.96
N GLY A 272 -2.00 -13.21 32.65
CA GLY A 272 -1.15 -14.39 32.81
C GLY A 272 -0.65 -14.93 31.46
N SER A 273 0.14 -16.00 31.52
CA SER A 273 0.82 -16.56 30.35
C SER A 273 0.30 -17.94 29.99
N ILE A 274 0.39 -18.30 28.71
CA ILE A 274 -0.03 -19.59 28.15
C ILE A 274 1.17 -20.27 27.51
N LYS A 275 1.41 -21.55 27.79
CA LYS A 275 2.39 -22.38 27.08
C LYS A 275 1.78 -23.01 25.83
N ALA A 276 2.48 -22.97 24.70
CA ALA A 276 2.00 -23.50 23.43
C ALA A 276 3.12 -24.17 22.60
N THR A 277 2.80 -25.26 21.90
CA THR A 277 3.72 -25.91 20.95
C THR A 277 3.92 -25.04 19.70
N HIS A 278 2.84 -24.46 19.18
CA HIS A 278 2.87 -23.54 18.04
C HIS A 278 2.16 -22.21 18.36
N VAL A 279 2.59 -21.14 17.70
CA VAL A 279 1.95 -19.82 17.76
C VAL A 279 1.63 -19.33 16.34
N VAL A 280 0.39 -18.88 16.11
CA VAL A 280 -0.09 -18.47 14.78
C VAL A 280 -0.47 -16.99 14.78
N HIS A 281 0.24 -16.19 13.98
CA HIS A 281 0.06 -14.75 13.86
C HIS A 281 -0.98 -14.42 12.78
N CYS A 282 -2.22 -14.15 13.22
CA CYS A 282 -3.35 -13.73 12.39
C CYS A 282 -3.67 -12.22 12.51
N THR A 283 -2.70 -11.42 12.95
CA THR A 283 -2.84 -10.00 13.33
C THR A 283 -2.75 -8.99 12.17
N ASN A 284 -2.50 -9.46 10.94
CA ASN A 284 -2.40 -8.65 9.71
C ASN A 284 -1.49 -7.42 9.85
N ALA A 285 -2.06 -6.20 9.89
CA ALA A 285 -1.30 -4.95 10.02
C ALA A 285 -0.45 -4.84 11.30
N HIS A 286 -0.80 -5.58 12.34
CA HIS A 286 -0.10 -5.57 13.63
C HIS A 286 0.94 -6.71 13.77
N ALA A 287 1.20 -7.50 12.72
CA ALA A 287 2.16 -8.61 12.77
C ALA A 287 3.58 -8.15 13.17
N ALA A 288 3.98 -6.96 12.72
CA ALA A 288 5.29 -6.35 13.00
C ALA A 288 5.49 -5.91 14.48
N HIS A 289 4.45 -6.02 15.32
CA HIS A 289 4.59 -5.85 16.77
C HIS A 289 5.29 -7.07 17.40
N LEU A 290 4.75 -8.28 17.15
CA LEU A 290 5.24 -9.53 17.74
C LEU A 290 6.35 -10.21 16.90
N ILE A 291 6.51 -9.81 15.63
CA ILE A 291 7.60 -10.24 14.73
C ILE A 291 8.36 -8.97 14.28
N PRO A 292 9.34 -8.46 15.06
CA PRO A 292 9.94 -7.15 14.81
C PRO A 292 10.64 -7.00 13.45
N GLY A 293 11.14 -8.10 12.86
CA GLY A 293 11.71 -8.15 11.51
C GLY A 293 10.69 -8.02 10.37
N LEU A 294 9.40 -7.80 10.66
CA LEU A 294 8.40 -7.38 9.67
C LEU A 294 8.13 -5.86 9.70
N ARG A 295 8.75 -5.10 10.60
CA ARG A 295 8.70 -3.63 10.56
C ARG A 295 9.40 -3.17 9.28
N GLY A 296 8.79 -2.24 8.55
CA GLY A 296 9.28 -1.88 7.21
C GLY A 296 9.05 -2.94 6.12
N HIS A 297 8.34 -4.05 6.38
CA HIS A 297 7.96 -5.05 5.38
C HIS A 297 6.44 -5.32 5.33
N VAL A 298 5.76 -5.30 6.49
CA VAL A 298 4.29 -5.25 6.60
C VAL A 298 3.87 -3.83 6.97
N VAL A 299 3.41 -3.06 6.00
CA VAL A 299 3.03 -1.65 6.15
C VAL A 299 1.57 -1.52 6.60
N PRO A 300 1.27 -0.88 7.74
CA PRO A 300 -0.10 -0.51 8.10
C PRO A 300 -0.64 0.59 7.20
N LEU A 301 -1.85 0.42 6.64
CA LEU A 301 -2.56 1.45 5.88
C LEU A 301 -3.99 1.57 6.43
N ARG A 302 -4.41 2.79 6.76
CA ARG A 302 -5.75 3.06 7.35
C ARG A 302 -6.77 3.35 6.24
N GLY A 303 -7.63 2.37 5.98
CA GLY A 303 -8.77 2.53 5.06
C GLY A 303 -10.00 3.12 5.74
N HIS A 304 -10.89 3.69 4.94
CA HIS A 304 -12.11 4.36 5.38
C HIS A 304 -13.37 3.74 4.76
N MET A 305 -14.44 3.75 5.53
CA MET A 305 -15.72 3.12 5.19
C MET A 305 -16.91 3.95 5.70
N SER A 306 -18.05 3.74 5.06
CA SER A 306 -19.34 4.28 5.43
C SER A 306 -20.46 3.27 5.20
N ALA A 307 -21.53 3.40 5.98
CA ALA A 307 -22.81 2.72 5.77
C ALA A 307 -23.86 3.80 5.49
N GLN A 308 -24.55 3.71 4.36
CA GLN A 308 -25.46 4.74 3.85
C GLN A 308 -26.83 4.15 3.52
N ALA A 309 -27.91 4.92 3.66
CA ALA A 309 -29.15 4.59 2.97
C ALA A 309 -29.01 4.90 1.46
N PRO A 310 -29.66 4.11 0.59
CA PRO A 310 -29.89 4.51 -0.80
C PRO A 310 -30.77 5.79 -0.85
N GLY A 311 -30.60 6.59 -1.90
CA GLY A 311 -31.55 7.64 -2.25
C GLY A 311 -32.91 7.03 -2.65
N LYS A 312 -34.01 7.80 -2.53
CA LYS A 312 -35.39 7.29 -2.68
C LYS A 312 -35.73 6.80 -4.08
N SER A 313 -34.94 7.12 -5.10
CA SER A 313 -35.12 6.62 -6.48
C SER A 313 -34.12 5.51 -6.85
N PHE A 314 -33.13 5.24 -5.98
CA PHE A 314 -32.09 4.26 -6.25
C PHE A 314 -32.65 2.83 -6.18
N PRO A 315 -32.58 2.05 -7.28
CA PRO A 315 -33.12 0.69 -7.33
C PRO A 315 -32.24 -0.31 -6.56
N ASP A 316 -32.80 -1.46 -6.20
CA ASP A 316 -32.05 -2.56 -5.58
C ASP A 316 -30.88 -3.02 -6.49
N GLN A 317 -29.65 -2.84 -6.01
CA GLN A 317 -28.41 -3.34 -6.61
C GLN A 317 -27.73 -4.39 -5.70
N SER A 318 -28.44 -5.02 -4.76
CA SER A 318 -27.90 -6.06 -3.87
C SER A 318 -27.49 -7.35 -4.60
N HIS A 319 -27.86 -7.50 -5.86
CA HIS A 319 -27.36 -8.52 -6.79
C HIS A 319 -26.00 -8.14 -7.44
N ARG A 320 -25.40 -7.00 -7.06
CA ARG A 320 -24.13 -6.49 -7.56
C ARG A 320 -23.12 -6.17 -6.46
N SER A 321 -21.85 -6.13 -6.86
CA SER A 321 -20.79 -5.38 -6.16
C SER A 321 -20.12 -4.42 -7.15
N TRP A 322 -19.47 -3.37 -6.67
CA TRP A 322 -18.96 -2.31 -7.52
C TRP A 322 -17.51 -1.94 -7.19
N SER A 323 -16.77 -1.53 -8.21
CA SER A 323 -15.52 -0.80 -8.08
C SER A 323 -15.57 0.40 -9.03
N PHE A 324 -15.47 1.61 -8.50
CA PHE A 324 -15.53 2.86 -9.26
C PHE A 324 -14.09 3.35 -9.48
N ILE A 325 -13.64 3.34 -10.74
CA ILE A 325 -12.24 3.55 -11.12
C ILE A 325 -12.04 4.95 -11.71
N TYR A 326 -11.06 5.67 -11.17
CA TYR A 326 -10.68 7.02 -11.59
C TYR A 326 -9.25 7.04 -12.14
N THR A 327 -8.79 8.20 -12.62
CA THR A 327 -7.40 8.44 -13.00
C THR A 327 -6.40 8.14 -11.87
N LYS A 328 -6.84 8.28 -10.60
CA LYS A 328 -6.07 7.93 -9.40
C LYS A 328 -6.97 7.30 -8.34
N GLY A 329 -6.60 6.07 -7.94
CA GLY A 329 -7.34 5.29 -6.94
C GLY A 329 -8.70 4.80 -7.42
N PHE A 330 -9.44 4.17 -6.51
CA PHE A 330 -10.77 3.64 -6.73
C PHE A 330 -11.58 3.64 -5.42
N ASP A 331 -12.90 3.56 -5.58
CA ASP A 331 -13.84 3.26 -4.49
C ASP A 331 -14.52 1.91 -4.73
N TYR A 332 -15.18 1.35 -3.71
CA TYR A 332 -15.88 0.08 -3.79
C TYR A 332 -17.16 0.04 -2.94
N LEU A 333 -18.16 -0.69 -3.42
CA LEU A 333 -19.49 -0.75 -2.82
C LEU A 333 -20.10 -2.16 -2.88
N THR A 334 -20.72 -2.58 -1.77
CA THR A 334 -21.77 -3.61 -1.73
C THR A 334 -23.06 -3.06 -1.13
N GLN A 335 -24.18 -3.75 -1.34
CA GLN A 335 -25.47 -3.43 -0.72
C GLN A 335 -25.97 -4.63 0.11
N LEU A 336 -26.65 -4.38 1.22
CA LEU A 336 -27.37 -5.41 1.97
C LEU A 336 -28.66 -5.81 1.23
N LEU A 337 -29.17 -7.02 1.48
CA LEU A 337 -30.44 -7.47 0.91
C LEU A 337 -31.61 -6.60 1.43
N PRO A 338 -32.55 -6.16 0.58
CA PRO A 338 -33.74 -5.42 1.03
C PRO A 338 -34.67 -6.21 1.96
N SER A 339 -34.63 -7.54 1.89
CA SER A 339 -35.38 -8.43 2.78
C SER A 339 -34.72 -8.63 4.15
N TYR A 340 -33.54 -8.06 4.39
CA TYR A 340 -32.81 -8.26 5.64
C TYR A 340 -33.32 -7.35 6.77
N SER A 341 -33.49 -7.94 7.95
CA SER A 341 -33.88 -7.24 9.17
C SER A 341 -32.93 -7.60 10.32
N SER A 342 -32.70 -6.65 11.22
CA SER A 342 -31.77 -6.75 12.35
C SER A 342 -32.42 -6.29 13.64
N SER A 343 -31.84 -6.66 14.78
CA SER A 343 -32.18 -6.06 16.07
C SER A 343 -31.81 -4.57 16.16
N SER A 344 -30.84 -4.12 15.35
CA SER A 344 -30.30 -2.77 15.41
C SER A 344 -31.13 -1.76 14.62
N PRO A 345 -31.57 -0.62 15.21
CA PRO A 345 -32.32 0.43 14.51
C PRO A 345 -31.47 1.22 13.49
N LEU A 346 -30.20 0.86 13.30
CA LEU A 346 -29.35 1.40 12.24
C LEU A 346 -29.35 0.53 10.97
N CYS A 347 -29.81 -0.72 11.04
CA CYS A 347 -29.86 -1.67 9.93
C CYS A 347 -31.31 -1.98 9.56
N THR A 348 -31.83 -1.22 8.61
CA THR A 348 -33.18 -1.29 8.04
C THR A 348 -33.27 -2.14 6.77
N GLY A 349 -32.14 -2.67 6.29
CA GLY A 349 -32.05 -3.39 5.02
C GLY A 349 -31.72 -2.44 3.87
N SER A 350 -31.22 -2.99 2.76
CA SER A 350 -30.76 -2.20 1.59
C SER A 350 -29.59 -1.23 1.84
N GLU A 351 -28.95 -1.21 3.02
CA GLU A 351 -27.84 -0.29 3.29
C GLU A 351 -26.64 -0.51 2.34
N LEU A 352 -26.03 0.60 1.95
CA LEU A 352 -24.90 0.70 1.02
C LEU A 352 -23.58 0.82 1.80
N MET A 353 -22.69 -0.15 1.61
CA MET A 353 -21.39 -0.28 2.29
C MET A 353 -20.29 0.28 1.40
N MET A 354 -20.10 1.60 1.44
CA MET A 354 -19.21 2.34 0.55
C MET A 354 -17.87 2.62 1.23
N GLY A 355 -16.77 2.20 0.59
CA GLY A 355 -15.40 2.42 1.03
C GLY A 355 -14.49 2.94 -0.08
N GLY A 356 -13.37 3.53 0.31
CA GLY A 356 -12.44 4.20 -0.61
C GLY A 356 -12.10 5.62 -0.14
N GLY A 357 -11.96 6.54 -1.10
CA GLY A 357 -11.54 7.93 -0.91
C GLY A 357 -10.07 8.11 -0.54
N PHE A 358 -9.27 7.03 -0.52
CA PHE A 358 -7.87 7.06 -0.07
C PHE A 358 -7.01 8.00 -0.93
N ALA A 359 -7.10 7.91 -2.26
CA ALA A 359 -6.36 8.78 -3.18
C ALA A 359 -6.84 10.25 -3.16
N GLN A 360 -8.01 10.50 -2.57
CA GLN A 360 -8.64 11.80 -2.37
C GLN A 360 -8.35 12.37 -0.97
N GLY A 361 -7.77 11.57 -0.07
CA GLY A 361 -7.38 11.97 1.29
C GLY A 361 -6.16 12.88 1.34
N SER A 362 -5.84 13.39 2.53
CA SER A 362 -4.68 14.26 2.76
C SER A 362 -3.38 13.68 2.19
N GLY A 363 -2.69 14.45 1.34
CA GLY A 363 -1.46 14.02 0.67
C GLY A 363 -1.66 12.89 -0.35
N GLY A 364 -2.86 12.68 -0.88
CA GLY A 364 -3.18 11.55 -1.76
C GLY A 364 -3.24 10.21 -1.04
N GLY A 365 -3.57 10.23 0.26
CA GLY A 365 -3.59 9.06 1.15
C GLY A 365 -2.29 8.86 1.95
N LEU A 366 -1.25 9.68 1.71
CA LEU A 366 0.03 9.59 2.41
C LEU A 366 -0.10 9.72 3.94
N GLU A 367 -1.06 10.48 4.46
CA GLU A 367 -1.25 10.63 5.91
C GLU A 367 -1.98 9.45 6.58
N ASP A 368 -2.58 8.54 5.80
CA ASP A 368 -3.10 7.25 6.27
C ASP A 368 -2.08 6.11 6.11
N PHE A 369 -0.89 6.42 5.59
CA PHE A 369 0.18 5.49 5.28
C PHE A 369 1.13 5.29 6.48
N GLY A 370 1.39 4.04 6.84
CA GLY A 370 2.07 3.66 8.08
C GLY A 370 1.19 3.78 9.35
N VAL A 371 -0.10 4.08 9.21
CA VAL A 371 -0.98 4.34 10.37
C VAL A 371 -1.58 3.04 10.92
N ALA A 372 -1.09 2.63 12.09
CA ALA A 372 -1.51 1.42 12.81
C ALA A 372 -2.64 1.64 13.83
N THR A 373 -3.63 2.49 13.52
CA THR A 373 -4.80 2.72 14.39
C THR A 373 -6.08 2.95 13.60
N ASP A 374 -7.22 2.49 14.11
CA ASP A 374 -8.56 2.73 13.57
C ASP A 374 -9.36 3.73 14.44
N SER A 375 -8.62 4.56 15.19
CA SER A 375 -9.15 5.69 15.97
C SER A 375 -9.44 6.94 15.14
N ARG A 376 -10.21 7.86 15.74
CA ARG A 376 -10.44 9.22 15.25
C ARG A 376 -9.19 10.11 15.42
N PRO A 377 -9.04 11.23 14.68
CA PRO A 377 -9.97 11.77 13.67
C PRO A 377 -9.97 10.96 12.36
N PHE A 378 -11.06 11.13 11.60
CA PHE A 378 -11.11 10.78 10.18
C PHE A 378 -10.34 11.83 9.39
N ASP A 379 -9.74 11.43 8.27
CA ASP A 379 -9.30 12.40 7.26
C ASP A 379 -10.49 13.22 6.74
N PHE A 380 -10.28 14.53 6.57
CA PHE A 380 -11.34 15.47 6.20
C PHE A 380 -11.80 15.29 4.75
N HIS A 381 -10.85 15.13 3.82
CA HIS A 381 -11.14 15.04 2.39
C HIS A 381 -11.81 13.69 2.05
N THR A 382 -11.29 12.60 2.60
CA THR A 382 -11.87 11.25 2.52
C THR A 382 -13.29 11.23 3.08
N LYS A 383 -13.55 11.95 4.19
CA LYS A 383 -14.90 12.09 4.74
C LYS A 383 -15.84 12.83 3.80
N VAL A 384 -15.42 13.95 3.21
CA VAL A 384 -16.22 14.72 2.24
C VAL A 384 -16.53 13.86 1.01
N HIS A 385 -15.52 13.19 0.46
CA HIS A 385 -15.64 12.28 -0.68
C HIS A 385 -16.67 11.18 -0.43
N LEU A 386 -16.49 10.37 0.62
CA LEU A 386 -17.43 9.29 0.98
C LEU A 386 -18.85 9.79 1.27
N THR A 387 -19.05 11.07 1.63
CA THR A 387 -20.39 11.63 1.88
C THR A 387 -21.13 11.97 0.58
N GLY A 388 -20.42 12.37 -0.50
CA GLY A 388 -21.05 12.83 -1.74
C GLY A 388 -20.99 11.85 -2.92
N ILE A 389 -20.05 10.91 -2.92
CA ILE A 389 -19.68 10.15 -4.13
C ILE A 389 -20.81 9.29 -4.72
N LEU A 390 -21.70 8.70 -3.92
CA LEU A 390 -22.77 7.86 -4.45
C LEU A 390 -23.81 8.69 -5.24
N LYS A 391 -24.24 9.84 -4.71
CA LYS A 391 -25.11 10.76 -5.43
C LYS A 391 -24.45 11.31 -6.69
N ALA A 392 -23.13 11.55 -6.66
CA ALA A 392 -22.39 12.00 -7.83
C ALA A 392 -22.31 10.91 -8.93
N ALA A 393 -21.96 9.67 -8.57
CA ALA A 393 -21.75 8.58 -9.53
C ALA A 393 -23.05 8.14 -10.24
N PHE A 394 -24.16 8.08 -9.52
CA PHE A 394 -25.47 7.67 -10.05
C PHE A 394 -26.32 8.84 -10.58
N ALA A 395 -25.88 10.09 -10.36
CA ALA A 395 -26.61 11.33 -10.63
C ALA A 395 -27.97 11.47 -9.89
N GLU A 396 -28.53 12.68 -9.91
CA GLU A 396 -29.74 13.02 -9.13
C GLU A 396 -30.99 12.31 -9.65
N GLU A 397 -31.07 12.00 -10.93
CA GLU A 397 -32.20 11.32 -11.58
C GLU A 397 -32.35 9.85 -11.14
N ASN A 398 -31.23 9.14 -10.91
CA ASN A 398 -31.27 7.74 -10.47
C ASN A 398 -31.12 7.61 -8.94
N TRP A 399 -30.55 8.59 -8.26
CA TRP A 399 -30.43 8.59 -6.79
C TRP A 399 -31.71 9.12 -6.13
N GLY A 400 -32.21 10.28 -6.58
CA GLY A 400 -33.35 10.99 -6.02
C GLY A 400 -33.06 11.68 -4.68
N GLU A 401 -34.13 12.01 -3.95
CA GLU A 401 -34.05 12.61 -2.61
C GLU A 401 -33.41 11.66 -1.58
N GLU A 402 -32.74 12.23 -0.59
CA GLU A 402 -32.14 11.48 0.52
C GLU A 402 -33.01 11.45 1.77
N ASP A 403 -32.67 10.53 2.67
CA ASP A 403 -33.13 10.51 4.06
C ASP A 403 -32.62 11.74 4.83
N LYS A 404 -33.27 12.11 5.95
CA LYS A 404 -32.74 13.14 6.89
C LYS A 404 -31.37 12.78 7.49
N LYS A 405 -30.97 11.52 7.40
CA LYS A 405 -29.65 10.99 7.79
C LYS A 405 -29.28 9.87 6.80
N PRO A 406 -28.66 10.19 5.64
CA PRO A 406 -28.28 9.19 4.65
C PRO A 406 -27.11 8.36 5.19
N ILE A 407 -26.04 9.00 5.66
CA ILE A 407 -24.91 8.35 6.33
C ILE A 407 -25.34 7.80 7.69
N LYS A 408 -25.56 6.48 7.78
CA LYS A 408 -25.94 5.79 9.03
C LYS A 408 -24.75 5.70 9.99
N SER A 409 -23.58 5.31 9.48
CA SER A 409 -22.29 5.24 10.21
C SER A 409 -21.08 5.49 9.29
N MET A 410 -19.93 5.82 9.89
CA MET A 410 -18.61 5.86 9.25
C MET A 410 -17.56 5.28 10.21
N TRP A 411 -16.57 4.57 9.67
CA TRP A 411 -15.47 3.97 10.44
C TRP A 411 -14.18 3.88 9.62
N THR A 412 -13.09 3.54 10.29
CA THR A 412 -11.79 3.24 9.69
C THR A 412 -11.35 1.82 10.03
N GLY A 413 -10.32 1.31 9.35
CA GLY A 413 -9.73 0.00 9.64
C GLY A 413 -8.35 -0.16 9.03
N ASN A 414 -7.47 -0.89 9.72
CA ASN A 414 -6.08 -1.05 9.29
C ASN A 414 -5.89 -2.33 8.44
N MET A 415 -5.18 -2.18 7.34
CA MET A 415 -4.79 -3.23 6.41
C MET A 415 -3.27 -3.36 6.43
N GLY A 416 -2.74 -4.58 6.38
CA GLY A 416 -1.32 -4.82 6.17
C GLY A 416 -1.02 -4.92 4.68
N PHE A 417 -0.04 -4.16 4.21
CA PHE A 417 0.48 -4.18 2.83
C PHE A 417 1.94 -4.66 2.79
N THR A 418 2.39 -5.07 1.62
CA THR A 418 3.71 -5.66 1.31
C THR A 418 4.24 -5.04 0.02
N TYR A 419 5.56 -4.96 -0.15
CA TYR A 419 6.14 -4.29 -1.33
C TYR A 419 6.01 -5.11 -2.62
N ASP A 420 6.06 -6.44 -2.53
CA ASP A 420 5.78 -7.36 -3.64
C ASP A 420 4.27 -7.56 -3.93
N SER A 421 3.38 -6.93 -3.15
CA SER A 421 1.91 -7.03 -3.27
C SER A 421 1.33 -8.45 -3.13
N LEU A 422 2.05 -9.37 -2.47
CA LEU A 422 1.57 -10.71 -2.10
C LEU A 422 1.60 -10.90 -0.57
N PRO A 423 0.67 -11.64 0.04
CA PRO A 423 0.72 -11.88 1.49
C PRO A 423 1.93 -12.73 1.90
N PHE A 424 2.30 -12.66 3.18
CA PHE A 424 3.25 -13.56 3.83
C PHE A 424 2.50 -14.71 4.50
N VAL A 425 2.80 -15.96 4.10
CA VAL A 425 2.13 -17.17 4.54
C VAL A 425 3.15 -18.25 4.95
N GLY A 426 2.90 -18.96 6.05
CA GLY A 426 3.67 -20.15 6.45
C GLY A 426 4.55 -19.98 7.70
N LYS A 427 5.62 -20.77 7.79
CA LYS A 427 6.50 -20.88 8.97
C LYS A 427 7.40 -19.64 9.08
N VAL A 428 7.34 -18.91 10.19
CA VAL A 428 8.09 -17.67 10.38
C VAL A 428 9.57 -17.98 10.65
N PRO A 429 10.53 -17.46 9.85
CA PRO A 429 11.95 -17.60 10.15
C PRO A 429 12.32 -16.94 11.49
N SER A 430 13.12 -17.63 12.31
CA SER A 430 13.55 -17.15 13.64
C SER A 430 14.41 -15.88 13.61
N SER A 431 15.00 -15.57 12.46
CA SER A 431 15.67 -14.29 12.19
C SER A 431 14.73 -13.09 12.27
N LEU A 432 13.48 -13.23 11.81
CA LEU A 432 12.48 -12.16 11.83
C LEU A 432 11.88 -11.91 13.21
N THR A 433 11.84 -12.95 14.05
CA THR A 433 11.33 -12.83 15.43
C THR A 433 12.40 -12.37 16.42
N GLY A 434 13.68 -12.52 16.07
CA GLY A 434 14.82 -12.34 16.98
C GLY A 434 14.92 -13.43 18.05
N ARG A 435 14.04 -14.45 18.01
CA ARG A 435 13.90 -15.47 19.06
C ARG A 435 14.73 -16.71 18.73
N LYS A 436 15.71 -17.03 19.59
CA LYS A 436 16.59 -18.19 19.44
C LYS A 436 15.87 -19.48 19.86
N VAL A 437 15.05 -20.03 18.95
CA VAL A 437 14.39 -21.33 19.15
C VAL A 437 15.44 -22.44 19.23
N HIS A 438 15.43 -23.20 20.32
CA HIS A 438 16.37 -24.32 20.50
C HIS A 438 16.04 -25.49 19.53
N PRO A 439 17.04 -26.20 18.94
CA PRO A 439 16.80 -27.27 17.95
C PRO A 439 15.99 -28.50 18.42
N LYS A 440 15.60 -28.56 19.70
CA LYS A 440 14.66 -29.55 20.25
C LYS A 440 13.28 -28.97 20.58
N SER A 441 12.93 -27.78 20.10
CA SER A 441 11.56 -27.29 20.22
C SER A 441 10.59 -28.26 19.54
N ALA A 442 9.43 -28.45 20.16
CA ALA A 442 8.38 -29.33 19.65
C ALA A 442 7.49 -28.67 18.58
N GLY A 443 7.73 -27.39 18.23
CA GLY A 443 6.89 -26.68 17.26
C GLY A 443 7.50 -25.38 16.74
N SER A 444 6.67 -24.40 16.39
CA SER A 444 7.07 -23.25 15.57
C SER A 444 6.07 -22.09 15.56
N GLU A 445 6.54 -20.92 15.10
CA GLU A 445 5.71 -19.76 14.82
C GLU A 445 5.27 -19.74 13.34
N TRP A 446 4.04 -19.30 13.09
CA TRP A 446 3.40 -19.30 11.77
C TRP A 446 2.69 -17.97 11.50
N ILE A 447 2.54 -17.57 10.23
CA ILE A 447 1.89 -16.32 9.84
C ILE A 447 0.96 -16.52 8.64
N ALA A 448 -0.12 -15.73 8.60
CA ALA A 448 -0.82 -15.39 7.37
C ALA A 448 -1.30 -13.93 7.49
N ALA A 449 -0.58 -13.01 6.83
CA ALA A 449 -0.70 -11.56 7.00
C ALA A 449 -0.26 -10.79 5.74
N GLY A 450 -0.44 -9.46 5.74
CA GLY A 450 0.03 -8.60 4.65
C GLY A 450 -0.85 -8.66 3.40
N PHE A 451 -2.16 -8.81 3.57
CA PHE A 451 -3.10 -9.12 2.48
C PHE A 451 -3.39 -7.98 1.48
N ASN A 452 -2.67 -6.86 1.52
CA ASN A 452 -2.75 -5.76 0.55
C ASN A 452 -4.15 -5.16 0.35
N GLY A 453 -4.96 -5.15 1.42
CA GLY A 453 -6.38 -4.78 1.41
C GLY A 453 -7.34 -5.89 0.97
N GLU A 454 -6.84 -6.90 0.28
CA GLU A 454 -7.59 -8.00 -0.35
C GLU A 454 -7.80 -9.20 0.60
N GLY A 455 -8.02 -8.93 1.89
CA GLY A 455 -8.10 -9.97 2.92
C GLY A 455 -9.17 -11.03 2.65
N MET A 456 -10.27 -10.68 1.98
CA MET A 456 -11.34 -11.63 1.62
C MET A 456 -10.94 -12.57 0.47
N VAL A 457 -9.92 -12.22 -0.32
CA VAL A 457 -9.36 -13.08 -1.39
C VAL A 457 -8.34 -14.06 -0.80
N HIS A 458 -7.35 -13.54 -0.06
CA HIS A 458 -6.19 -14.34 0.35
C HIS A 458 -6.38 -15.08 1.68
N ALA A 459 -7.01 -14.46 2.68
CA ALA A 459 -6.78 -14.83 4.09
C ALA A 459 -7.36 -16.19 4.47
N TRP A 460 -8.53 -16.57 3.94
CA TRP A 460 -9.16 -17.85 4.26
C TRP A 460 -8.33 -19.04 3.74
N ARG A 461 -7.93 -19.01 2.47
CA ARG A 461 -7.08 -20.06 1.88
C ARG A 461 -5.67 -20.06 2.47
N SER A 462 -5.13 -18.90 2.82
CA SER A 462 -3.84 -18.80 3.54
C SER A 462 -3.92 -19.44 4.94
N GLY A 463 -5.04 -19.28 5.64
CA GLY A 463 -5.28 -19.92 6.94
C GLY A 463 -5.41 -21.44 6.84
N ILE A 464 -6.08 -21.96 5.80
CA ILE A 464 -6.10 -23.41 5.50
C ILE A 464 -4.68 -23.92 5.24
N ALA A 465 -3.86 -23.22 4.45
CA ALA A 465 -2.50 -23.62 4.18
C ALA A 465 -1.65 -23.70 5.46
N VAL A 466 -1.73 -22.68 6.32
CA VAL A 466 -1.03 -22.66 7.62
C VAL A 466 -1.49 -23.81 8.53
N ALA A 467 -2.79 -24.09 8.61
CA ALA A 467 -3.31 -25.23 9.37
C ALA A 467 -2.76 -26.57 8.83
N GLN A 468 -2.72 -26.74 7.51
CA GLN A 468 -2.19 -27.96 6.89
C GLN A 468 -0.67 -28.09 7.09
N MET A 469 0.10 -27.01 7.04
CA MET A 469 1.52 -27.00 7.39
C MET A 469 1.78 -27.36 8.86
N ILE A 470 0.96 -26.86 9.80
CA ILE A 470 1.05 -27.22 11.23
C ILE A 470 0.81 -28.72 11.43
N LEU A 471 -0.16 -29.29 10.71
CA LEU A 471 -0.46 -30.72 10.75
C LEU A 471 0.65 -31.58 10.12
N GLU A 472 1.36 -31.09 9.10
CA GLU A 472 2.58 -31.71 8.58
C GLU A 472 3.74 -31.61 9.60
N ASP A 473 4.01 -30.45 10.18
CA ASP A 473 5.05 -30.24 11.21
C ASP A 473 4.81 -31.13 12.45
N SER A 474 3.54 -31.47 12.72
CA SER A 474 3.10 -32.37 13.80
C SER A 474 3.09 -33.86 13.44
N THR A 475 3.23 -34.27 12.17
CA THR A 475 3.08 -35.68 11.76
C THR A 475 4.18 -36.16 10.80
N THR A 476 4.83 -37.27 11.15
CA THR A 476 6.14 -37.63 10.60
C THR A 476 6.16 -38.16 9.16
N ASN A 477 5.03 -38.30 8.46
CA ASN A 477 5.00 -39.04 7.18
C ASN A 477 3.80 -38.78 6.22
N SER A 478 3.06 -37.67 6.31
CA SER A 478 1.98 -37.38 5.36
C SER A 478 1.86 -35.91 4.94
N SER A 479 2.16 -35.64 3.66
CA SER A 479 1.81 -34.36 3.06
C SER A 479 0.28 -34.21 2.98
N ARG A 480 -0.19 -32.98 3.19
CA ARG A 480 -1.59 -32.56 3.08
C ARG A 480 -1.92 -31.90 1.73
N GLY A 481 -0.95 -31.81 0.81
CA GLY A 481 -1.14 -31.32 -0.56
C GLY A 481 -1.27 -29.80 -0.71
N TRP A 482 -0.94 -29.00 0.30
CA TRP A 482 -0.99 -27.52 0.20
C TRP A 482 -0.04 -26.99 -0.87
N GLN A 483 1.05 -27.70 -1.13
CA GLN A 483 2.09 -27.42 -2.13
C GLN A 483 1.51 -27.37 -3.56
N GLU A 484 0.44 -28.13 -3.83
CA GLU A 484 -0.16 -28.24 -5.16
C GLU A 484 -0.95 -26.99 -5.56
N TRP A 485 -1.53 -26.28 -4.58
CA TRP A 485 -2.49 -25.18 -4.82
C TRP A 485 -2.12 -23.84 -4.19
N LEU A 486 -1.17 -23.79 -3.25
CA LEU A 486 -0.58 -22.54 -2.77
C LEU A 486 0.53 -22.10 -3.76
N PRO A 487 0.55 -20.84 -4.23
CA PRO A 487 1.69 -20.32 -4.99
C PRO A 487 2.86 -20.04 -4.05
N ASP A 488 4.04 -20.48 -4.45
CA ASP A 488 5.26 -20.47 -3.64
C ASP A 488 5.72 -19.04 -3.32
N GLN A 489 5.33 -18.08 -4.15
CA GLN A 489 5.55 -16.64 -3.99
C GLN A 489 4.77 -16.05 -2.81
N LEU A 490 3.76 -16.74 -2.26
CA LEU A 490 3.09 -16.33 -1.02
C LEU A 490 3.83 -16.81 0.24
N LEU A 491 4.79 -17.74 0.12
CA LEU A 491 5.55 -18.21 1.26
C LEU A 491 6.38 -17.08 1.88
N ILE A 492 6.51 -17.09 3.20
CA ILE A 492 7.47 -16.23 3.91
C ILE A 492 8.84 -16.92 3.95
N THR A 493 9.86 -16.27 3.39
CA THR A 493 11.26 -16.74 3.42
C THR A 493 12.19 -15.58 3.72
N GLU A 494 13.38 -15.87 4.23
CA GLU A 494 14.39 -14.85 4.54
C GLU A 494 14.85 -14.11 3.28
N GLU A 495 15.02 -14.84 2.17
CA GLU A 495 15.28 -14.31 0.83
C GLU A 495 14.17 -13.38 0.33
N ARG A 496 12.90 -13.75 0.49
CA ARG A 496 11.79 -12.90 0.06
C ARG A 496 11.72 -11.60 0.87
N ILE A 497 11.92 -11.67 2.19
CA ILE A 497 11.95 -10.47 3.05
C ILE A 497 13.09 -9.52 2.64
N GLN A 498 14.28 -10.05 2.35
CA GLN A 498 15.43 -9.25 1.89
C GLN A 498 15.20 -8.51 0.56
N ASN A 499 14.28 -9.01 -0.28
CA ASN A 499 13.93 -8.41 -1.58
C ASN A 499 12.60 -7.63 -1.58
N SER A 500 11.80 -7.72 -0.51
CA SER A 500 10.47 -7.11 -0.38
C SER A 500 10.53 -5.91 0.57
N ASP A 501 11.33 -4.91 0.22
CA ASP A 501 11.65 -3.72 1.03
C ASP A 501 11.61 -2.42 0.20
N LEU A 502 11.70 -1.28 0.90
CA LEU A 502 11.66 0.04 0.27
C LEU A 502 12.87 0.29 -0.65
N GLN A 503 14.07 -0.16 -0.29
CA GLN A 503 15.28 0.06 -1.12
C GLN A 503 15.23 -0.74 -2.42
N SER A 504 14.57 -1.90 -2.42
CA SER A 504 14.33 -2.68 -3.65
C SER A 504 13.32 -1.98 -4.56
N GLN A 505 12.30 -1.31 -4.02
CA GLN A 505 11.42 -0.44 -4.83
C GLN A 505 12.15 0.79 -5.36
N GLU A 506 12.98 1.47 -4.56
CA GLU A 506 13.79 2.62 -5.02
C GLU A 506 14.77 2.23 -6.15
N ARG A 507 15.34 1.02 -6.10
CA ARG A 507 16.19 0.45 -7.17
C ARG A 507 15.42 0.01 -8.41
N ALA A 508 14.13 -0.35 -8.27
CA ALA A 508 13.25 -0.75 -9.37
C ALA A 508 12.50 0.43 -10.02
N ALA A 509 12.38 1.56 -9.32
CA ALA A 509 11.79 2.78 -9.88
C ALA A 509 12.65 3.28 -11.05
N PRO A 510 12.04 3.57 -12.23
CA PRO A 510 12.79 4.09 -13.36
C PRO A 510 13.38 5.47 -13.02
N ASN A 511 14.64 5.70 -13.38
CA ASN A 511 15.27 7.03 -13.28
C ASN A 511 14.59 8.00 -14.24
N VAL A 512 13.49 8.63 -13.82
CA VAL A 512 12.80 9.71 -14.55
C VAL A 512 13.63 10.99 -14.46
N ALA A 513 14.74 11.00 -15.18
CA ALA A 513 15.43 12.23 -15.54
C ALA A 513 14.47 13.04 -16.43
N TYR A 514 13.92 14.13 -15.88
CA TYR A 514 13.09 15.10 -16.61
C TYR A 514 13.93 15.91 -17.62
N GLY A 515 14.45 15.23 -18.64
CA GLY A 515 15.08 15.84 -19.81
C GLY A 515 14.01 16.30 -20.79
N SER A 516 13.93 17.61 -21.03
CA SER A 516 12.95 18.21 -21.93
C SER A 516 13.21 17.85 -23.40
N LYS A 517 12.62 16.74 -23.85
CA LYS A 517 12.41 16.41 -25.26
C LYS A 517 10.92 16.20 -25.53
N ASP A 518 10.24 17.30 -25.83
CA ASP A 518 9.20 17.40 -26.88
C ASP A 518 8.61 18.82 -26.89
N MET A 519 9.43 19.78 -27.36
CA MET A 519 8.95 21.11 -27.74
C MET A 519 9.78 21.67 -28.90
N GLU A 520 9.81 20.96 -30.04
CA GLU A 520 10.01 21.53 -31.38
C GLU A 520 9.91 20.44 -32.46
N THR A 521 8.83 20.44 -33.26
CA THR A 521 8.81 20.17 -34.73
C THR A 521 7.38 20.15 -35.28
N SER A 522 6.74 21.32 -35.38
CA SER A 522 5.44 21.50 -36.08
C SER A 522 5.46 22.59 -37.15
N LEU A 523 6.63 22.86 -37.73
CA LEU A 523 6.79 23.75 -38.89
C LEU A 523 7.13 22.97 -40.15
N SER A 524 6.33 23.18 -41.20
CA SER A 524 6.35 22.40 -42.43
C SER A 524 7.26 23.01 -43.51
N ARG A 525 7.90 22.14 -44.30
CA ARG A 525 8.20 22.34 -45.74
C ARG A 525 8.61 21.03 -46.41
N ARG A 526 8.58 21.00 -47.74
CA ARG A 526 8.78 19.81 -48.62
C ARG A 526 10.11 19.90 -49.41
N PRO A 527 10.54 18.85 -50.13
CA PRO A 527 11.97 18.46 -50.18
C PRO A 527 12.73 18.78 -51.49
N GLY A 528 14.05 18.53 -51.50
CA GLY A 528 14.82 18.25 -52.72
C GLY A 528 16.35 18.25 -52.56
N SER A 529 17.04 17.23 -53.14
CA SER A 529 18.47 17.20 -53.55
C SER A 529 19.58 17.36 -52.48
N SER A 530 20.85 16.90 -52.65
CA SER A 530 21.45 15.79 -53.45
C SER A 530 22.96 15.65 -53.15
N GLY A 531 23.53 14.43 -53.23
CA GLY A 531 24.98 14.15 -53.12
C GLY A 531 25.45 13.84 -51.68
N SER A 532 26.32 12.87 -51.36
CA SER A 532 27.48 12.20 -51.99
C SER A 532 28.86 12.81 -51.66
N ASP A 533 29.63 12.17 -50.77
CA ASP A 533 30.86 11.46 -51.17
C ASP A 533 31.50 10.66 -50.02
N ASN A 534 32.47 9.79 -50.37
CA ASN A 534 33.18 8.85 -49.48
C ASN A 534 34.49 9.44 -48.92
N PHE A 535 35.11 8.81 -47.91
CA PHE A 535 36.53 8.41 -47.94
C PHE A 535 36.88 7.36 -46.86
N ILE A 536 38.15 6.89 -46.80
CA ILE A 536 38.54 5.54 -46.36
C ILE A 536 39.63 5.54 -45.25
N PHE A 537 39.67 4.47 -44.44
CA PHE A 537 40.64 4.15 -43.37
C PHE A 537 42.13 4.11 -43.80
N PRO A 538 43.07 4.12 -42.82
CA PRO A 538 43.80 2.88 -42.53
C PRO A 538 44.08 2.57 -41.03
N PHE A 539 44.62 1.38 -40.77
CA PHE A 539 45.08 0.84 -39.46
C PHE A 539 46.57 1.17 -39.18
N ASP A 540 47.00 1.09 -37.90
CA ASP A 540 48.10 0.20 -37.49
C ASP A 540 48.07 -0.13 -35.96
N GLN A 541 48.91 -1.07 -35.49
CA GLN A 541 49.02 -1.53 -34.09
C GLN A 541 50.45 -1.40 -33.52
N GLN A 542 50.59 -1.04 -32.24
CA GLN A 542 51.53 -1.71 -31.31
C GLN A 542 51.30 -1.35 -29.82
N ASN A 543 51.82 -2.20 -28.93
CA ASN A 543 51.59 -2.16 -27.47
C ASN A 543 52.61 -1.32 -26.71
N THR A 544 52.14 -0.52 -25.74
CA THR A 544 52.74 -0.39 -24.39
C THR A 544 51.65 -0.02 -23.38
N SER A 545 51.80 -0.47 -22.14
CA SER A 545 50.87 -0.20 -21.03
C SER A 545 51.25 1.04 -20.22
N ILE A 546 50.28 1.81 -19.74
CA ILE A 546 50.13 2.38 -18.37
C ILE A 546 49.11 3.54 -18.35
N GLU A 547 48.24 3.54 -17.33
CA GLU A 547 47.41 4.65 -16.80
C GLU A 547 46.41 5.40 -17.73
N CYS A 548 45.57 6.22 -17.09
CA CYS A 548 44.39 6.87 -17.66
C CYS A 548 44.57 8.39 -17.65
N GLU A 549 45.02 8.97 -18.77
CA GLU A 549 45.07 10.42 -18.95
C GLU A 549 43.84 10.96 -19.70
N THR A 550 42.89 11.51 -18.95
CA THR A 550 41.81 12.34 -19.53
C THR A 550 42.38 13.71 -19.93
N SER A 551 42.81 13.84 -21.20
CA SER A 551 43.33 15.11 -21.73
C SER A 551 42.25 16.20 -21.76
N ALA A 552 42.23 17.06 -20.74
CA ALA A 552 41.26 18.13 -20.62
C ALA A 552 41.43 19.18 -21.74
N VAL A 553 40.48 19.21 -22.69
CA VAL A 553 40.37 20.32 -23.65
C VAL A 553 40.04 21.58 -22.87
N SER A 554 41.01 22.49 -22.76
CA SER A 554 40.91 23.66 -21.86
C SER A 554 39.72 24.55 -22.23
N LEU A 555 38.74 24.65 -21.31
CA LEU A 555 37.55 25.51 -21.45
C LEU A 555 37.89 26.99 -21.78
N ARG A 556 39.09 27.45 -21.39
CA ARG A 556 39.60 28.79 -21.66
C ARG A 556 39.71 29.13 -23.17
N LYS A 557 39.77 28.13 -24.06
CA LYS A 557 39.69 28.36 -25.52
C LYS A 557 38.26 28.61 -26.01
N THR A 558 37.28 27.89 -25.48
CA THR A 558 35.87 28.02 -25.89
C THR A 558 35.25 29.34 -25.42
N LEU A 559 35.58 29.78 -24.20
CA LEU A 559 35.03 30.99 -23.58
C LEU A 559 35.61 32.32 -24.10
N ARG A 560 36.52 32.27 -25.10
CA ARG A 560 37.08 33.45 -25.77
C ARG A 560 36.72 33.51 -27.26
N SER A 561 35.68 32.80 -27.68
CA SER A 561 35.19 32.88 -29.06
C SER A 561 34.47 34.21 -29.34
N PRO A 562 34.42 34.69 -30.61
CA PRO A 562 33.81 35.97 -30.95
C PRO A 562 32.29 36.05 -30.70
N GLU A 563 31.60 34.93 -30.47
CA GLU A 563 30.16 34.91 -30.18
C GLU A 563 29.84 35.49 -28.78
N MET A 564 30.81 35.53 -27.86
CA MET A 564 30.67 36.13 -26.51
C MET A 564 30.90 37.65 -26.49
N ILE A 565 30.36 38.37 -27.48
CA ILE A 565 30.39 39.85 -27.57
C ILE A 565 29.40 40.54 -26.61
N THR A 566 28.47 39.80 -26.00
CA THR A 566 27.44 40.30 -25.08
C THR A 566 27.94 40.84 -23.73
N PHE A 567 29.19 40.59 -23.34
CA PHE A 567 29.79 41.14 -22.11
C PHE A 567 30.88 42.17 -22.44
N SER A 568 30.47 43.25 -23.11
CA SER A 568 31.35 44.31 -23.60
C SER A 568 31.67 45.38 -22.56
N LEU A 569 31.00 45.41 -21.41
CA LEU A 569 31.30 46.39 -20.35
C LEU A 569 32.44 45.87 -19.46
N PRO A 570 33.43 46.72 -19.07
CA PRO A 570 34.61 46.29 -18.31
C PRO A 570 34.27 45.52 -17.02
N ASN A 571 33.20 45.91 -16.34
CA ASN A 571 32.78 45.35 -15.06
C ASN A 571 32.27 43.89 -15.19
N GLU A 572 31.65 43.55 -16.32
CA GLU A 572 31.08 42.22 -16.56
C GLU A 572 32.18 41.18 -16.80
N ARG A 573 33.23 41.57 -17.55
CA ARG A 573 34.44 40.75 -17.72
C ARG A 573 35.14 40.46 -16.40
N ILE A 574 35.27 41.46 -15.53
CA ILE A 574 35.92 41.28 -14.20
C ILE A 574 35.14 40.28 -13.34
N VAL A 575 33.80 40.31 -13.37
CA VAL A 575 32.96 39.32 -12.66
C VAL A 575 33.10 37.93 -13.28
N LEU A 576 33.15 37.83 -14.61
CA LEU A 576 33.30 36.56 -15.31
C LEU A 576 34.66 35.90 -15.07
N ASP A 577 35.77 36.66 -15.18
CA ASP A 577 37.12 36.17 -14.90
C ASP A 577 37.25 35.71 -13.42
N PHE A 578 36.67 36.44 -12.46
CA PHE A 578 36.66 36.07 -11.04
C PHE A 578 35.86 34.79 -10.74
N LEU A 579 34.74 34.56 -11.44
CA LEU A 579 33.97 33.32 -11.31
C LEU A 579 34.74 32.12 -11.90
N LEU A 580 35.44 32.31 -13.02
CA LEU A 580 36.23 31.26 -13.66
C LEU A 580 37.46 30.87 -12.82
N GLU A 581 38.16 31.83 -12.22
CA GLU A 581 39.28 31.56 -11.29
C GLU A 581 38.83 30.77 -10.04
N ARG A 582 37.58 30.97 -9.60
CA ARG A 582 36.99 30.16 -8.52
C ARG A 582 36.64 28.73 -8.97
N ILE A 583 36.27 28.49 -10.22
CA ILE A 583 35.88 27.16 -10.73
C ILE A 583 37.10 26.25 -10.96
N ASP A 584 38.24 26.79 -11.42
CA ASP A 584 39.49 26.01 -11.53
C ASP A 584 39.93 25.44 -10.16
N ASN A 585 39.55 26.11 -9.06
CA ASN A 585 39.76 25.66 -7.68
C ASN A 585 38.60 24.80 -7.15
N LEU A 586 37.90 23.98 -7.98
CA LEU A 586 36.77 23.15 -7.50
C LEU A 586 36.88 21.61 -7.62
N THR A 587 37.94 20.96 -8.11
CA THR A 587 37.92 19.47 -8.29
C THR A 587 38.74 18.64 -7.27
N THR A 588 38.13 18.18 -6.16
CA THR A 588 38.54 17.04 -5.29
C THR A 588 37.44 16.65 -4.28
N PRO A 589 37.34 15.37 -3.83
CA PRO A 589 36.03 14.72 -3.75
C PRO A 589 35.53 14.34 -2.33
N SER A 590 35.84 15.11 -1.27
CA SER A 590 35.37 14.74 0.08
C SER A 590 35.19 15.92 1.05
N TYR A 591 33.97 16.47 1.14
CA TYR A 591 33.27 16.87 2.38
C TYR A 591 31.90 17.52 2.03
N MET A 592 30.80 17.06 2.63
CA MET A 592 29.58 17.87 2.75
C MET A 592 29.42 18.34 4.20
N GLY A 593 28.99 19.58 4.39
CA GLY A 593 28.88 20.20 5.70
C GLY A 593 27.81 21.30 5.78
N PRO A 594 27.52 21.84 6.98
CA PRO A 594 26.32 22.62 7.29
C PRO A 594 26.22 24.02 6.65
N LYS A 595 27.01 24.31 5.60
CA LYS A 595 26.88 25.52 4.78
C LYS A 595 25.95 25.32 3.56
N MET A 596 25.72 24.07 3.12
CA MET A 596 24.81 23.78 2.00
C MET A 596 23.33 24.02 2.33
N SER A 597 22.92 23.86 3.60
CA SER A 597 21.55 24.16 4.03
C SER A 597 21.18 25.65 3.86
N ILE A 598 22.15 26.56 4.02
CA ILE A 598 21.96 28.00 3.88
C ILE A 598 21.56 28.38 2.44
N LEU A 599 22.11 27.70 1.42
CA LEU A 599 21.70 27.91 0.03
C LEU A 599 20.25 27.47 -0.21
N TYR A 600 19.82 26.37 0.41
CA TYR A 600 18.45 25.89 0.34
C TYR A 600 17.47 26.88 0.99
N SER A 601 17.82 27.44 2.15
CA SER A 601 17.00 28.44 2.85
C SER A 601 16.95 29.81 2.15
N ALA A 602 17.96 30.18 1.36
CA ALA A 602 18.00 31.44 0.63
C ALA A 602 17.26 31.41 -0.73
N LEU A 603 17.06 30.21 -1.31
CA LEU A 603 16.47 30.02 -2.62
C LEU A 603 15.08 30.67 -2.82
N PRO A 604 14.16 30.67 -1.82
CA PRO A 604 12.86 31.34 -1.95
C PRO A 604 12.95 32.87 -2.11
N ILE A 605 13.98 33.50 -1.52
CA ILE A 605 14.19 34.95 -1.58
C ILE A 605 14.70 35.38 -2.97
N ALA A 606 15.45 34.50 -3.65
CA ALA A 606 15.97 34.75 -4.98
C ALA A 606 14.88 34.97 -6.05
N VAL A 607 13.65 34.53 -5.80
CA VAL A 607 12.52 34.63 -6.75
C VAL A 607 12.05 36.08 -6.94
N ALA A 608 12.23 36.95 -5.93
CA ALA A 608 11.71 38.32 -5.93
C ALA A 608 12.62 39.37 -6.62
N SER A 609 13.83 39.02 -7.05
CA SER A 609 14.76 39.96 -7.71
C SER A 609 15.52 39.28 -8.86
N PRO A 610 15.38 39.74 -10.12
CA PRO A 610 16.07 39.14 -11.27
C PRO A 610 17.60 39.10 -11.11
N ALA A 611 18.19 40.13 -10.50
CA ALA A 611 19.62 40.18 -10.23
C ALA A 611 20.06 39.11 -9.20
N MET A 612 19.29 38.95 -8.12
CA MET A 612 19.56 37.93 -7.10
C MET A 612 19.38 36.50 -7.65
N LYS A 613 18.34 36.28 -8.46
CA LYS A 613 18.08 35.01 -9.16
C LYS A 613 19.28 34.59 -10.01
N ASN A 614 19.79 35.50 -10.83
CA ASN A 614 20.91 35.20 -11.74
C ASN A 614 22.23 34.98 -10.97
N ALA A 615 22.49 35.76 -9.92
CA ALA A 615 23.64 35.56 -9.05
C ALA A 615 23.59 34.20 -8.32
N MET A 616 22.42 33.78 -7.82
CA MET A 616 22.28 32.47 -7.16
C MET A 616 22.36 31.29 -8.15
N MET A 617 21.89 31.43 -9.40
CA MET A 617 22.13 30.39 -10.42
C MET A 617 23.63 30.25 -10.75
N ALA A 618 24.37 31.34 -10.87
CA ALA A 618 25.82 31.30 -11.08
C ALA A 618 26.58 30.60 -9.93
N CYS A 619 26.25 30.95 -8.68
CA CYS A 619 26.81 30.28 -7.50
C CYS A 619 26.40 28.81 -7.39
N GLY A 620 25.16 28.46 -7.78
CA GLY A 620 24.68 27.08 -7.80
C GLY A 620 25.41 26.21 -8.83
N PHE A 621 25.68 26.75 -10.03
CA PHE A 621 26.49 26.07 -11.04
C PHE A 621 27.94 25.84 -10.59
N ALA A 622 28.56 26.78 -9.88
CA ALA A 622 29.88 26.55 -9.29
C ALA A 622 29.84 25.41 -8.26
N LEU A 623 28.89 25.42 -7.32
CA LEU A 623 28.76 24.39 -6.27
C LEU A 623 28.43 22.98 -6.80
N LEU A 624 27.84 22.87 -8.00
CA LEU A 624 27.61 21.59 -8.68
C LEU A 624 28.92 20.93 -9.19
N SER A 625 30.07 21.56 -8.99
CA SER A 625 31.39 21.07 -9.44
C SER A 625 32.42 20.85 -8.30
N GLN A 626 31.97 20.58 -7.06
CA GLN A 626 32.74 20.37 -5.76
C GLN A 626 33.07 21.71 -5.01
N ILE A 627 33.84 21.91 -3.91
CA ILE A 627 35.04 21.30 -3.28
C ILE A 627 35.22 21.73 -1.78
N SER A 628 36.34 21.36 -1.14
CA SER A 628 36.93 21.94 0.08
C SER A 628 37.87 23.17 -0.14
N TRP A 629 37.51 24.37 0.35
CA TRP A 629 38.36 25.59 0.30
C TRP A 629 39.18 25.82 1.59
N GLY A 630 40.41 26.34 1.46
CA GLY A 630 41.28 26.76 2.57
C GLY A 630 40.97 28.15 3.17
N ASP A 631 41.60 28.46 4.31
CA ASP A 631 41.14 29.53 5.23
C ASP A 631 41.25 30.97 4.70
N ASP A 632 42.38 31.41 4.15
CA ASP A 632 42.51 32.80 3.62
C ASP A 632 41.53 33.08 2.48
N SER A 633 41.37 32.10 1.59
CA SER A 633 40.41 32.11 0.49
C SER A 633 38.95 32.07 0.98
N SER A 634 38.72 31.60 2.22
CA SER A 634 37.47 31.71 2.98
C SER A 634 37.26 33.10 3.60
N MET A 635 38.32 33.77 4.06
CA MET A 635 38.24 35.14 4.58
C MET A 635 37.93 36.16 3.48
N GLN A 636 38.57 36.06 2.31
CA GLN A 636 38.21 36.93 1.18
C GLN A 636 36.76 36.76 0.74
N ALA A 637 36.26 35.51 0.66
CA ALA A 637 34.86 35.25 0.31
C ALA A 637 33.88 35.95 1.27
N ARG A 638 34.15 35.91 2.58
CA ARG A 638 33.36 36.62 3.61
C ARG A 638 33.47 38.14 3.48
N SER A 639 34.60 38.68 3.04
CA SER A 639 34.77 40.12 2.78
C SER A 639 33.90 40.61 1.62
N TYR A 640 33.85 39.87 0.51
CA TYR A 640 32.94 40.18 -0.61
C TYR A 640 31.46 40.03 -0.22
N GLN A 641 31.13 38.97 0.54
CA GLN A 641 29.79 38.78 1.10
C GLN A 641 29.35 39.97 2.00
N GLY A 642 30.25 40.45 2.87
CA GLY A 642 29.99 41.62 3.73
C GLY A 642 29.78 42.92 2.95
N LYS A 643 30.53 43.13 1.85
CA LYS A 643 30.31 44.29 0.96
C LYS A 643 28.96 44.26 0.26
N ALA A 644 28.52 43.08 -0.21
CA ALA A 644 27.21 42.91 -0.81
C ALA A 644 26.07 43.19 0.20
N LEU A 645 26.20 42.69 1.44
CA LEU A 645 25.23 42.93 2.51
C LEU A 645 25.13 44.41 2.91
N ASN A 646 26.26 45.12 3.02
CA ASN A 646 26.24 46.55 3.33
C ASN A 646 25.62 47.39 2.20
N GLY A 647 25.81 47.00 0.93
CA GLY A 647 25.11 47.62 -0.20
C GLY A 647 23.59 47.43 -0.09
N LEU A 648 23.15 46.21 0.20
CA LEU A 648 21.73 45.87 0.39
C LEU A 648 21.09 46.68 1.54
N ALA A 649 21.80 46.83 2.66
CA ALA A 649 21.36 47.61 3.81
C ALA A 649 21.23 49.11 3.50
N GLY A 650 22.16 49.67 2.71
CA GLY A 650 22.08 51.06 2.24
C GLY A 650 20.84 51.32 1.37
N SER A 651 20.50 50.40 0.47
CA SER A 651 19.27 50.50 -0.34
C SER A 651 17.99 50.38 0.49
N LEU A 652 17.97 49.50 1.50
CA LEU A 652 16.81 49.32 2.37
C LEU A 652 16.57 50.50 3.32
N LEU A 653 17.63 51.20 3.75
CA LEU A 653 17.55 52.36 4.65
C LEU A 653 17.17 53.69 3.95
N HIS A 654 16.93 53.68 2.63
CA HIS A 654 16.48 54.84 1.86
C HIS A 654 15.15 54.58 1.11
N GLY A 655 14.48 53.45 1.37
CA GLY A 655 13.21 53.09 0.74
C GLY A 655 11.97 53.57 1.49
N SER A 656 11.79 54.89 1.68
CA SER A 656 10.57 55.43 2.29
C SER A 656 10.25 56.89 1.96
N GLU A 657 9.85 57.18 0.73
CA GLU A 657 8.89 58.24 0.35
C GLU A 657 8.52 58.08 -1.14
N GLU A 658 7.30 58.45 -1.55
CA GLU A 658 6.71 58.30 -2.91
C GLU A 658 6.67 56.83 -3.41
N GLU A 659 5.54 56.13 -3.53
CA GLU A 659 4.35 56.50 -4.30
C GLU A 659 3.02 56.23 -3.55
N ASN A 660 2.38 57.31 -3.09
CA ASN A 660 0.92 57.41 -3.13
C ASN A 660 0.59 58.20 -4.41
N ILE A 661 -0.18 57.64 -5.35
CA ILE A 661 -1.13 58.35 -6.23
C ILE A 661 -1.86 57.35 -7.15
N LEU A 662 -3.20 57.40 -7.09
CA LEU A 662 -4.21 56.79 -7.99
C LEU A 662 -4.15 55.26 -8.22
#